data_AF-A0A0B4FSS3-F1
#
_entry.id   AF-A0A0B4FSS3-F1
#
_cell.length_a   1.000
_cell.length_b   1.000
_cell.length_c   1.000
_cell.angle_alpha   90.00
_cell.angle_beta   90.00
_cell.angle_gamma   90.00
#
_symmetry.space_group_name_H-M   'P 1'
#
loop_
_entity.id
_entity.type
_entity.pdbx_description
1 polymer ?
#
loop_
_entity_poly.entity_id
_entity_poly.type
_entity_poly.pdbx_seq_one_letter_code
_entity_poly.pdbx_strand_id
1 'polypeptide(L)'
;MGNKMKTLGLFNLTGRPVLVQHRSSNFLILLVVCAAVFTDIFLYGILVPVLPFALTDRVGVPHDQVAKWNGILLALYNAGLCIGSPVFGFYADRTSSRRLPFLLGLIALAAATLLLCLSTSIALFAIGRVLQGISAAICWAVGLALLADTMGDKRGWAMGWVNWAMTAGFLLSPIIGGIAYAKAGYFAVYYLAFGLIVCDIVLRLLLVERKVTQKWQHRERNEGSNTANQEQQPEESDVRCSGDLNPDYGTIERDMAGPARAYWSLIKSRRLLASLLGCIMQSASKFAFYTVVPPFVDKTFHWDSLAAGLIFLCVFLPGFLSPVVGTASDRYGTKWLSSGGFLMSIPIFVCLRLVDSDSISHKVLFGVLLTLMGVATTLSSTPLMAEITYVIEEKERRQPGVWGAKGVYGVGFGLFTTSFALGGVIGSFMAGYLYEGPGWETFGWAFAVWCAGATRLGPRTWTCSACQGQLAVANSHPFGGLRRFASVRGSSQGADGNGRRGSRSRRVLLFASASAAGVASTALAFTDEIRNSYESVERTGRVVAALAICINDYRTTLNAKATIQDEEEQTKVLQACHKRCAERTFKVLEKNGGIFIKLGQHLSAMNYLLPPEWTTTFVPLQDKCPVSSFASIEDMFRKDTNGELWDIFSEFSSEPIGAASLAQVHLATLKESGRKVAVKVQHPDLEAFAPLDLALTKYTFSTLKRFFPEYDLEWLSSEMEVSLPKELDFQEEADNARRMKAHFAKMPELPLVIPEVIWARKRIIVMACESGARPDDLEYLDKNGIDRDEVSATLARIFNEMIFGDGAPLHCDPHGGNIAIRKNNARRGIGRGPNFDVILYDHGLYRDIPLPLRRSYAKMWLAVIDGDMDRMKKYSHEVAGIGDQDFPLFASAITGRDFSVVSNQGSILQTRSADEEQNMSSSLQEGLIVDLVQMLSRVPRIILLILKTNDLTRSLDESLQTRQGPIRSFLILARYCTRTVFHEQLEQIRNKGSLLWPPNGLRVFAAWLGYLRVEVKLEAFELWLGVKRVLGLKVDFVGGSQL
;
A
#
# COMPACT_ATOMS: atom_id res chain seq x y z
N MET A 1 -34.20 -2.85 -30.15
CA MET A 1 -33.52 -1.97 -29.16
C MET A 1 -31.99 -1.97 -29.29
N GLY A 2 -31.34 -3.09 -29.68
CA GLY A 2 -29.87 -3.21 -29.76
C GLY A 2 -29.14 -2.32 -30.79
N ASN A 3 -29.79 -1.89 -31.89
CA ASN A 3 -29.12 -1.06 -32.90
C ASN A 3 -29.08 0.45 -32.56
N LYS A 4 -29.99 0.96 -31.73
CA LYS A 4 -29.97 2.39 -31.32
C LYS A 4 -28.94 2.70 -30.22
N MET A 5 -28.44 1.68 -29.51
CA MET A 5 -27.42 1.84 -28.46
C MET A 5 -25.97 1.81 -28.99
N LYS A 6 -25.74 1.31 -30.22
CA LYS A 6 -24.40 1.33 -30.86
C LYS A 6 -23.96 2.74 -31.26
N THR A 7 -24.92 3.60 -31.62
CA THR A 7 -24.69 5.01 -31.99
C THR A 7 -24.34 5.93 -30.81
N LEU A 8 -24.49 5.47 -29.57
CA LEU A 8 -24.22 6.24 -28.34
C LEU A 8 -22.81 6.00 -27.74
N GLY A 9 -21.90 5.34 -28.47
CA GLY A 9 -20.50 5.17 -28.05
C GLY A 9 -20.27 4.26 -26.83
N LEU A 10 -21.28 3.48 -26.41
CA LEU A 10 -21.22 2.62 -25.22
C LEU A 10 -20.65 1.21 -25.48
N PHE A 11 -20.44 0.82 -26.74
CA PHE A 11 -19.91 -0.48 -27.16
C PHE A 11 -18.93 -0.34 -28.34
N ASN A 12 -17.78 -1.01 -28.27
CA ASN A 12 -16.84 -1.13 -29.41
C ASN A 12 -17.34 -2.14 -30.46
N LEU A 13 -16.77 -2.09 -31.66
CA LEU A 13 -17.10 -2.92 -32.84
C LEU A 13 -17.12 -4.45 -32.58
N THR A 14 -16.52 -4.93 -31.49
CA THR A 14 -16.53 -6.33 -31.03
C THR A 14 -17.62 -6.68 -30.00
N GLY A 15 -18.53 -5.74 -29.66
CA GLY A 15 -19.57 -5.96 -28.64
C GLY A 15 -19.09 -5.82 -27.20
N ARG A 16 -17.84 -5.39 -26.97
CA ARG A 16 -17.32 -5.04 -25.63
C ARG A 16 -17.86 -3.68 -25.18
N PRO A 17 -18.41 -3.54 -23.95
CA PRO A 17 -18.64 -2.22 -23.37
C PRO A 17 -17.32 -1.45 -23.28
N VAL A 18 -17.35 -0.13 -23.48
CA VAL A 18 -16.16 0.72 -23.29
C VAL A 18 -15.77 0.72 -21.79
N LEU A 19 -14.46 0.65 -21.48
CA LEU A 19 -13.88 0.73 -20.12
C LEU A 19 -14.32 -0.38 -19.13
N VAL A 20 -14.51 -1.63 -19.59
CA VAL A 20 -14.98 -2.76 -18.73
C VAL A 20 -14.16 -2.95 -17.46
N GLN A 21 -12.83 -2.82 -17.50
CA GLN A 21 -11.97 -3.00 -16.33
C GLN A 21 -12.24 -1.95 -15.23
N HIS A 22 -12.51 -0.70 -15.61
CA HIS A 22 -12.89 0.36 -14.65
C HIS A 22 -14.33 0.19 -14.16
N ARG A 23 -15.23 -0.24 -15.05
CA ARG A 23 -16.67 -0.42 -14.78
C ARG A 23 -17.00 -1.65 -13.93
N SER A 24 -16.06 -2.58 -13.75
CA SER A 24 -16.18 -3.73 -12.85
C SER A 24 -15.19 -3.68 -11.66
N SER A 25 -14.65 -2.50 -11.34
CA SER A 25 -13.72 -2.34 -10.22
C SER A 25 -14.42 -2.45 -8.86
N ASN A 26 -13.74 -3.01 -7.85
CA ASN A 26 -14.27 -3.09 -6.47
C ASN A 26 -14.63 -1.71 -5.92
N PHE A 27 -13.85 -0.69 -6.27
CA PHE A 27 -14.09 0.70 -5.88
C PHE A 27 -15.39 1.26 -6.46
N LEU A 28 -15.64 1.06 -7.76
CA LEU A 28 -16.89 1.54 -8.36
C LEU A 28 -18.11 0.83 -7.78
N ILE A 29 -18.01 -0.48 -7.52
CA ILE A 29 -19.11 -1.24 -6.90
C ILE A 29 -19.40 -0.72 -5.49
N LEU A 30 -18.36 -0.47 -4.68
CA LEU A 30 -18.50 0.16 -3.37
C LEU A 30 -19.15 1.55 -3.48
N LEU A 31 -18.64 2.41 -4.36
CA LEU A 31 -19.13 3.76 -4.56
C LEU A 31 -20.61 3.78 -4.97
N VAL A 32 -21.00 2.90 -5.89
CA VAL A 32 -22.39 2.79 -6.35
C VAL A 32 -23.32 2.30 -5.24
N VAL A 33 -22.90 1.33 -4.42
CA VAL A 33 -23.71 0.86 -3.28
C VAL A 33 -23.79 1.93 -2.19
N CYS A 34 -22.70 2.64 -1.89
CA CYS A 34 -22.69 3.78 -0.98
C CYS A 34 -23.60 4.91 -1.47
N ALA A 35 -23.55 5.26 -2.76
CA ALA A 35 -24.42 6.27 -3.36
C ALA A 35 -25.89 5.88 -3.30
N ALA A 36 -26.21 4.60 -3.50
CA ALA A 36 -27.56 4.07 -3.37
C ALA A 36 -28.11 4.19 -1.94
N VAL A 37 -27.30 3.78 -0.94
CA VAL A 37 -27.66 3.89 0.48
C VAL A 37 -27.80 5.34 0.91
N PHE A 38 -26.89 6.21 0.47
CA PHE A 38 -26.97 7.64 0.70
C PHE A 38 -28.26 8.24 0.12
N THR A 39 -28.57 7.94 -1.15
CA THR A 39 -29.75 8.47 -1.85
C THR A 39 -31.03 8.09 -1.13
N ASP A 40 -31.18 6.82 -0.75
CA ASP A 40 -32.36 6.34 -0.03
C ASP A 40 -32.57 7.04 1.32
N ILE A 41 -31.53 7.07 2.15
CA ILE A 41 -31.59 7.70 3.48
C ILE A 41 -31.80 9.21 3.35
N PHE A 42 -31.20 9.83 2.34
CA PHE A 42 -31.36 11.25 2.08
C PHE A 42 -32.81 11.59 1.69
N LEU A 43 -33.42 10.80 0.79
CA LEU A 43 -34.83 10.95 0.38
C LEU A 43 -35.81 10.69 1.54
N TYR A 44 -35.49 9.74 2.43
CA TYR A 44 -36.26 9.52 3.64
C TYR A 44 -36.19 10.75 4.56
N GLY A 45 -34.98 11.22 4.87
CA GLY A 45 -34.72 12.24 5.89
C GLY A 45 -35.06 13.67 5.44
N ILE A 46 -35.01 13.97 4.15
CA ILE A 46 -35.28 15.33 3.62
C ILE A 46 -36.75 15.74 3.86
N LEU A 47 -37.64 14.75 3.98
CA LEU A 47 -39.04 14.96 4.25
C LEU A 47 -39.34 15.14 5.74
N VAL A 48 -38.45 14.75 6.66
CA VAL A 48 -38.67 14.84 8.11
C VAL A 48 -39.01 16.27 8.57
N PRO A 49 -38.23 17.31 8.22
CA PRO A 49 -38.57 18.69 8.63
C PRO A 49 -39.72 19.30 7.84
N VAL A 50 -40.10 18.73 6.69
CA VAL A 50 -41.08 19.30 5.76
C VAL A 50 -42.49 18.77 5.99
N LEU A 51 -42.60 17.51 6.41
CA LEU A 51 -43.86 16.78 6.51
C LEU A 51 -44.88 17.42 7.46
N PRO A 52 -44.51 17.93 8.66
CA PRO A 52 -45.46 18.61 9.54
C PRO A 52 -46.12 19.83 8.91
N PHE A 53 -45.36 20.64 8.17
CA PHE A 53 -45.88 21.82 7.48
C PHE A 53 -46.73 21.44 6.28
N ALA A 54 -46.30 20.45 5.50
CA ALA A 54 -47.07 19.96 4.36
C ALA A 54 -48.44 19.40 4.75
N LEU A 55 -48.57 18.77 5.92
CA LEU A 55 -49.85 18.26 6.44
C LEU A 55 -50.82 19.40 6.77
N THR A 56 -50.32 20.50 7.32
CA THR A 56 -51.14 21.69 7.62
C THR A 56 -51.46 22.47 6.35
N ASP A 57 -50.44 22.87 5.59
CA ASP A 57 -50.55 23.84 4.50
C ASP A 57 -51.21 23.26 3.24
N ARG A 58 -51.05 21.94 2.98
CA ARG A 58 -51.61 21.30 1.79
C ARG A 58 -52.80 20.39 2.05
N VAL A 59 -52.77 19.66 3.15
CA VAL A 59 -53.79 18.64 3.45
C VAL A 59 -54.87 19.17 4.39
N GLY A 60 -54.60 20.27 5.11
CA GLY A 60 -55.54 20.87 6.05
C GLY A 60 -55.72 20.08 7.34
N VAL A 61 -54.68 19.35 7.78
CA VAL A 61 -54.73 18.59 9.03
C VAL A 61 -54.74 19.55 10.23
N PRO A 62 -55.67 19.40 11.18
CA PRO A 62 -55.68 20.18 12.42
C PRO A 62 -54.37 20.06 13.21
N HIS A 63 -53.89 21.17 13.80
CA HIS A 63 -52.58 21.24 14.48
C HIS A 63 -52.40 20.21 15.60
N ASP A 64 -53.48 19.82 16.28
CA ASP A 64 -53.50 18.78 17.33
C ASP A 64 -53.27 17.36 16.80
N GLN A 65 -53.48 17.14 15.50
CA GLN A 65 -53.32 15.82 14.85
C GLN A 65 -52.05 15.71 14.00
N VAL A 66 -51.32 16.80 13.78
CA VAL A 66 -50.11 16.83 12.92
C VAL A 66 -49.03 15.90 13.47
N ALA A 67 -48.77 15.90 14.77
CA ALA A 67 -47.75 15.03 15.41
C ALA A 67 -48.06 13.54 15.19
N LYS A 68 -49.32 13.15 15.42
CA LYS A 68 -49.82 11.79 15.18
C LYS A 68 -49.63 11.36 13.74
N TRP A 69 -50.09 12.16 12.77
CA TRP A 69 -49.98 11.83 11.36
C TRP A 69 -48.53 11.83 10.85
N ASN A 70 -47.69 12.73 11.35
CA ASN A 70 -46.26 12.77 11.04
C ASN A 70 -45.57 11.46 11.48
N GLY A 71 -45.80 11.02 12.72
CA GLY A 71 -45.27 9.75 13.24
C GLY A 71 -45.74 8.53 12.42
N ILE A 72 -47.03 8.49 12.05
CA ILE A 72 -47.59 7.43 11.22
C ILE A 72 -46.91 7.40 9.84
N LEU A 73 -46.74 8.54 9.18
CA LEU A 73 -46.14 8.60 7.84
C LEU A 73 -44.65 8.22 7.84
N LEU A 74 -43.89 8.59 8.88
CA LEU A 74 -42.51 8.14 9.04
C LEU A 74 -42.42 6.63 9.32
N ALA A 75 -43.36 6.07 10.08
CA ALA A 75 -43.44 4.64 10.35
C ALA A 75 -43.83 3.83 9.10
N LEU A 76 -44.72 4.35 8.24
CA LEU A 76 -45.18 3.67 7.03
C LEU A 76 -44.05 3.39 6.02
N TYR A 77 -43.03 4.26 5.97
CA TYR A 77 -41.82 3.99 5.21
C TYR A 77 -41.11 2.72 5.71
N ASN A 78 -40.84 2.66 7.02
CA ASN A 78 -40.21 1.50 7.64
C ASN A 78 -41.09 0.24 7.56
N ALA A 79 -42.41 0.39 7.59
CA ALA A 79 -43.34 -0.73 7.39
C ALA A 79 -43.22 -1.31 5.96
N GLY A 80 -43.21 -0.45 4.93
CA GLY A 80 -42.98 -0.88 3.54
C GLY A 80 -41.62 -1.55 3.35
N LEU A 81 -40.58 -0.99 3.97
CA LEU A 81 -39.22 -1.56 3.97
C LEU A 81 -39.17 -2.94 4.63
N CYS A 82 -39.83 -3.09 5.79
CA CYS A 82 -39.92 -4.35 6.53
C CYS A 82 -40.63 -5.45 5.73
N ILE A 83 -41.73 -5.11 5.04
CA ILE A 83 -42.51 -6.06 4.23
C ILE A 83 -41.76 -6.46 2.95
N GLY A 84 -41.12 -5.51 2.27
CA GLY A 84 -40.42 -5.76 1.00
C GLY A 84 -39.11 -6.55 1.17
N SER A 85 -38.37 -6.32 2.26
CA SER A 85 -36.98 -6.79 2.40
C SER A 85 -36.78 -8.30 2.33
N PRO A 86 -37.62 -9.15 2.96
CA PRO A 86 -37.49 -10.61 2.84
C PRO A 86 -37.73 -11.11 1.41
N VAL A 87 -38.72 -10.53 0.73
CA VAL A 87 -39.10 -10.90 -0.64
C VAL A 87 -37.97 -10.59 -1.61
N PHE A 88 -37.41 -9.38 -1.52
CA PHE A 88 -36.35 -8.96 -2.41
C PHE A 88 -34.98 -9.56 -2.06
N GLY A 89 -34.71 -9.87 -0.79
CA GLY A 89 -33.55 -10.65 -0.40
C GLY A 89 -33.55 -12.05 -1.01
N PHE A 90 -34.71 -12.72 -0.96
CA PHE A 90 -34.89 -14.02 -1.60
C PHE A 90 -34.78 -13.94 -3.14
N TYR A 91 -35.35 -12.90 -3.74
CA TYR A 91 -35.23 -12.64 -5.17
C TYR A 91 -33.78 -12.36 -5.60
N ALA A 92 -33.01 -11.64 -4.78
CA ALA A 92 -31.61 -11.29 -5.03
C ALA A 92 -30.69 -12.51 -5.13
N ASP A 93 -30.98 -13.57 -4.37
CA ASP A 93 -30.23 -14.83 -4.42
C ASP A 93 -30.59 -15.70 -5.63
N ARG A 94 -31.80 -15.55 -6.20
CA ARG A 94 -32.23 -16.38 -7.34
C ARG A 94 -31.87 -15.82 -8.70
N THR A 95 -31.70 -14.50 -8.78
CA THR A 95 -31.47 -13.78 -10.02
C THR A 95 -30.02 -13.91 -10.47
N SER A 96 -29.80 -14.16 -11.77
CA SER A 96 -28.47 -14.32 -12.36
C SER A 96 -27.73 -13.00 -12.61
N SER A 97 -28.42 -11.87 -12.62
CA SER A 97 -27.86 -10.51 -12.67
C SER A 97 -28.59 -9.62 -11.66
N ARG A 98 -27.83 -9.07 -10.71
CA ARG A 98 -28.35 -8.21 -9.64
C ARG A 98 -28.51 -6.74 -10.07
N ARG A 99 -27.87 -6.31 -11.16
CA ARG A 99 -27.90 -4.94 -11.69
C ARG A 99 -29.29 -4.48 -12.10
N LEU A 100 -30.05 -5.32 -12.82
CA LEU A 100 -31.39 -4.95 -13.31
C LEU A 100 -32.37 -4.76 -12.13
N PRO A 101 -32.50 -5.71 -11.18
CA PRO A 101 -33.26 -5.47 -9.93
C PRO A 101 -32.82 -4.21 -9.21
N PHE A 102 -31.51 -3.97 -9.11
CA PHE A 102 -30.97 -2.82 -8.42
C PHE A 102 -31.33 -1.50 -9.10
N LEU A 103 -31.40 -1.43 -10.43
CA LEU A 103 -31.87 -0.25 -11.16
C LEU A 103 -33.40 -0.07 -11.05
N LEU A 104 -34.16 -1.16 -11.13
CA LEU A 104 -35.62 -1.13 -11.00
C LEU A 104 -36.07 -0.59 -9.64
N GLY A 105 -35.34 -0.94 -8.56
CA GLY A 105 -35.59 -0.36 -7.23
C GLY A 105 -35.48 1.16 -7.21
N LEU A 106 -34.49 1.73 -7.90
CA LEU A 106 -34.31 3.18 -7.99
C LEU A 106 -35.40 3.87 -8.83
N ILE A 107 -35.83 3.23 -9.92
CA ILE A 107 -36.95 3.75 -10.74
C ILE A 107 -38.24 3.75 -9.93
N ALA A 108 -38.50 2.68 -9.16
CA ALA A 108 -39.64 2.63 -8.25
C ALA A 108 -39.55 3.70 -7.15
N LEU A 109 -38.34 3.97 -6.63
CA LEU A 109 -38.10 5.03 -5.66
C LEU A 109 -38.38 6.43 -6.25
N ALA A 110 -38.00 6.65 -7.52
CA ALA A 110 -38.30 7.87 -8.26
C ALA A 110 -39.82 8.08 -8.43
N ALA A 111 -40.55 7.01 -8.79
CA ALA A 111 -42.00 7.05 -8.93
C ALA A 111 -42.71 7.31 -7.59
N ALA A 112 -42.25 6.67 -6.50
CA ALA A 112 -42.78 6.92 -5.16
C ALA A 112 -42.50 8.37 -4.71
N THR A 113 -41.32 8.90 -5.01
CA THR A 113 -40.95 10.30 -4.73
C THR A 113 -41.80 11.29 -5.52
N LEU A 114 -42.13 10.97 -6.76
CA LEU A 114 -43.07 11.75 -7.57
C LEU A 114 -44.49 11.72 -7.02
N LEU A 115 -44.96 10.57 -6.57
CA LEU A 115 -46.25 10.45 -5.91
C LEU A 115 -46.32 11.32 -4.64
N LEU A 116 -45.26 11.34 -3.85
CA LEU A 116 -45.15 12.21 -2.68
C LEU A 116 -45.11 13.70 -3.06
N CYS A 117 -44.38 14.07 -4.11
CA CYS A 117 -44.33 15.45 -4.63
C CYS A 117 -45.72 15.99 -5.02
N LEU A 118 -46.54 15.12 -5.61
CA LEU A 118 -47.89 15.46 -6.09
C LEU A 118 -49.00 15.19 -5.06
N SER A 119 -48.65 14.75 -3.85
CA SER A 119 -49.63 14.36 -2.85
C SER A 119 -50.38 15.58 -2.27
N THR A 120 -51.71 15.44 -2.20
CA THR A 120 -52.65 16.44 -1.67
C THR A 120 -53.58 15.87 -0.59
N SER A 121 -53.42 14.58 -0.25
CA SER A 121 -54.22 13.90 0.77
C SER A 121 -53.37 12.97 1.63
N ILE A 122 -53.82 12.71 2.86
CA ILE A 122 -53.14 11.79 3.80
C ILE A 122 -52.97 10.40 3.18
N ALA A 123 -53.99 9.92 2.46
CA ALA A 123 -53.95 8.62 1.81
C ALA A 123 -52.84 8.53 0.75
N LEU A 124 -52.65 9.58 -0.05
CA LEU A 124 -51.58 9.63 -1.06
C LEU A 124 -50.19 9.69 -0.41
N PHE A 125 -50.04 10.44 0.69
CA PHE A 125 -48.80 10.43 1.47
C PHE A 125 -48.51 9.04 2.05
N ALA A 126 -49.52 8.37 2.61
CA ALA A 126 -49.39 7.03 3.18
C ALA A 126 -48.96 6.01 2.13
N ILE A 127 -49.63 5.99 0.97
CA ILE A 127 -49.28 5.11 -0.16
C ILE A 127 -47.87 5.42 -0.66
N GLY A 128 -47.55 6.70 -0.85
CA GLY A 128 -46.21 7.14 -1.27
C GLY A 128 -45.12 6.65 -0.32
N ARG A 129 -45.33 6.74 0.99
CA ARG A 129 -44.37 6.27 2.00
C ARG A 129 -44.18 4.75 1.97
N VAL A 130 -45.28 3.99 1.85
CA VAL A 130 -45.19 2.52 1.74
C VAL A 130 -44.44 2.10 0.47
N LEU A 131 -44.78 2.70 -0.68
CA LEU A 131 -44.10 2.43 -1.95
C LEU A 131 -42.62 2.83 -1.90
N GLN A 132 -42.30 3.96 -1.26
CA GLN A 132 -40.94 4.41 -1.03
C GLN A 132 -40.16 3.35 -0.22
N GLY A 133 -40.73 2.83 0.88
CA GLY A 133 -40.12 1.77 1.68
C GLY A 133 -39.93 0.45 0.92
N ILE A 134 -40.92 0.01 0.14
CA ILE A 134 -40.82 -1.21 -0.69
C ILE A 134 -39.73 -1.05 -1.75
N SER A 135 -39.61 0.12 -2.37
CA SER A 135 -38.57 0.40 -3.36
C SER A 135 -37.16 0.40 -2.75
N ALA A 136 -37.03 0.96 -1.53
CA ALA A 136 -35.80 0.94 -0.74
C ALA A 136 -35.36 -0.49 -0.41
N ALA A 137 -36.30 -1.39 -0.08
CA ALA A 137 -36.01 -2.79 0.24
C ALA A 137 -35.22 -3.51 -0.87
N ILE A 138 -35.55 -3.23 -2.14
CA ILE A 138 -34.81 -3.76 -3.30
C ILE A 138 -33.38 -3.25 -3.30
N CYS A 139 -33.20 -1.94 -3.13
CA CYS A 139 -31.89 -1.28 -3.16
C CYS A 139 -30.97 -1.81 -2.07
N TRP A 140 -31.47 -1.95 -0.84
CA TRP A 140 -30.69 -2.43 0.31
C TRP A 140 -30.34 -3.92 0.19
N ALA A 141 -31.33 -4.78 -0.04
CA ALA A 141 -31.09 -6.22 -0.06
C ALA A 141 -30.18 -6.64 -1.23
N VAL A 142 -30.41 -6.06 -2.42
CA VAL A 142 -29.61 -6.37 -3.62
C VAL A 142 -28.24 -5.70 -3.58
N GLY A 143 -28.17 -4.43 -3.14
CA GLY A 143 -26.94 -3.64 -3.11
C GLY A 143 -25.91 -4.19 -2.12
N LEU A 144 -26.32 -4.50 -0.89
CA LEU A 144 -25.43 -5.06 0.12
C LEU A 144 -24.97 -6.48 -0.23
N ALA A 145 -25.85 -7.30 -0.82
CA ALA A 145 -25.48 -8.62 -1.30
C ALA A 145 -24.48 -8.54 -2.48
N LEU A 146 -24.66 -7.59 -3.40
CA LEU A 146 -23.69 -7.34 -4.48
C LEU A 146 -22.32 -6.92 -3.93
N LEU A 147 -22.30 -6.06 -2.91
CA LEU A 147 -21.07 -5.62 -2.27
C LEU A 147 -20.35 -6.77 -1.56
N ALA A 148 -21.08 -7.57 -0.77
CA ALA A 148 -20.54 -8.71 -0.04
C ALA A 148 -19.98 -9.81 -0.96
N ASP A 149 -20.64 -10.07 -2.10
CA ASP A 149 -20.14 -10.98 -3.13
C ASP A 149 -18.83 -10.48 -3.78
N THR A 150 -18.64 -9.16 -3.83
CA THR A 150 -17.51 -8.53 -4.54
C THR A 150 -16.29 -8.40 -3.65
N MET A 151 -16.50 -8.11 -2.36
CA MET A 151 -15.43 -7.90 -1.40
C MET A 151 -14.95 -9.26 -0.85
N GLY A 152 -13.64 -9.50 -0.96
CA GLY A 152 -12.96 -10.67 -0.38
C GLY A 152 -12.79 -10.52 1.13
N ASP A 153 -11.57 -10.50 1.64
CA ASP A 153 -11.31 -10.46 3.10
C ASP A 153 -11.54 -9.09 3.77
N LYS A 154 -11.98 -8.07 3.01
CA LYS A 154 -12.18 -6.67 3.49
C LYS A 154 -13.67 -6.29 3.61
N ARG A 155 -14.50 -7.22 4.10
CA ARG A 155 -15.96 -7.02 4.16
C ARG A 155 -16.36 -6.05 5.26
N GLY A 156 -15.76 -6.13 6.45
CA GLY A 156 -15.99 -5.19 7.54
C GLY A 156 -15.67 -3.75 7.16
N TRP A 157 -14.53 -3.52 6.51
CA TRP A 157 -14.15 -2.21 5.95
C TRP A 157 -15.18 -1.68 4.94
N ALA A 158 -15.65 -2.52 4.02
CA ALA A 158 -16.66 -2.14 3.03
C ALA A 158 -18.00 -1.78 3.70
N MET A 159 -18.43 -2.56 4.70
CA MET A 159 -19.62 -2.24 5.51
C MET A 159 -19.43 -0.93 6.29
N GLY A 160 -18.21 -0.63 6.73
CA GLY A 160 -17.88 0.66 7.35
C GLY A 160 -18.12 1.86 6.42
N TRP A 161 -17.78 1.75 5.14
CA TRP A 161 -18.07 2.79 4.14
C TRP A 161 -19.57 2.93 3.82
N VAL A 162 -20.31 1.82 3.82
CA VAL A 162 -21.78 1.88 3.70
C VAL A 162 -22.39 2.63 4.89
N ASN A 163 -21.93 2.34 6.11
CA ASN A 163 -22.41 3.00 7.33
C ASN A 163 -22.02 4.49 7.36
N TRP A 164 -20.85 4.83 6.81
CA TRP A 164 -20.43 6.21 6.55
C TRP A 164 -21.41 6.94 5.61
N ALA A 165 -21.78 6.32 4.49
CA ALA A 165 -22.71 6.90 3.53
C ALA A 165 -24.11 7.09 4.12
N MET A 166 -24.59 6.11 4.88
CA MET A 166 -25.83 6.23 5.66
C MET A 166 -25.77 7.41 6.65
N THR A 167 -24.65 7.57 7.36
CA THR A 167 -24.43 8.68 8.32
C THR A 167 -24.48 10.03 7.61
N ALA A 168 -23.81 10.16 6.45
CA ALA A 168 -23.86 11.37 5.64
C ALA A 168 -25.30 11.71 5.20
N GLY A 169 -26.08 10.72 4.77
CA GLY A 169 -27.47 10.92 4.37
C GLY A 169 -28.35 11.41 5.53
N PHE A 170 -28.20 10.79 6.70
CA PHE A 170 -28.95 11.14 7.92
C PHE A 170 -28.61 12.54 8.45
N LEU A 171 -27.36 12.98 8.29
CA LEU A 171 -26.90 14.30 8.70
C LEU A 171 -27.35 15.40 7.72
N LEU A 172 -27.11 15.20 6.42
CA LEU A 172 -27.31 16.25 5.41
C LEU A 172 -28.79 16.47 5.08
N SER A 173 -29.62 15.43 5.16
CA SER A 173 -30.99 15.51 4.65
C SER A 173 -31.92 16.44 5.42
N PRO A 174 -31.95 16.50 6.77
CA PRO A 174 -32.82 17.44 7.47
C PRO A 174 -32.34 18.90 7.31
N ILE A 175 -31.02 19.11 7.29
CA ILE A 175 -30.42 20.44 7.12
C ILE A 175 -30.79 21.01 5.74
N ILE A 176 -30.55 20.24 4.68
CA ILE A 176 -30.83 20.68 3.31
C ILE A 176 -32.33 20.77 3.07
N GLY A 177 -33.12 19.81 3.57
CA GLY A 177 -34.58 19.81 3.43
C GLY A 177 -35.24 21.01 4.11
N GLY A 178 -34.83 21.34 5.33
CA GLY A 178 -35.33 22.50 6.06
C GLY A 178 -34.98 23.83 5.37
N ILE A 179 -33.73 24.00 4.91
CA ILE A 179 -33.30 25.20 4.19
C ILE A 179 -34.05 25.35 2.86
N ALA A 180 -34.16 24.26 2.08
CA ALA A 180 -34.85 24.28 0.80
C ALA A 180 -36.33 24.63 0.94
N TYR A 181 -37.00 24.07 1.96
CA TYR A 181 -38.39 24.39 2.26
C TYR A 181 -38.55 25.86 2.67
N ALA A 182 -37.71 26.36 3.60
CA ALA A 182 -37.80 27.72 4.11
C ALA A 182 -37.57 28.79 3.03
N LYS A 183 -36.66 28.55 2.07
CA LYS A 183 -36.30 29.52 1.03
C LYS A 183 -37.14 29.44 -0.24
N ALA A 184 -37.57 28.24 -0.63
CA ALA A 184 -38.12 28.00 -1.97
C ALA A 184 -39.40 27.14 -1.97
N GLY A 185 -39.93 26.82 -0.78
CA GLY A 185 -41.20 26.13 -0.60
C GLY A 185 -41.16 24.62 -0.87
N TYR A 186 -42.34 24.00 -0.80
CA TYR A 186 -42.50 22.54 -0.82
C TYR A 186 -41.87 21.85 -2.03
N PHE A 187 -42.06 22.37 -3.25
CA PHE A 187 -41.58 21.71 -4.48
C PHE A 187 -40.06 21.72 -4.61
N ALA A 188 -39.36 22.72 -4.03
CA ALA A 188 -37.91 22.81 -4.10
C ALA A 188 -37.20 21.62 -3.44
N VAL A 189 -37.79 21.09 -2.36
CA VAL A 189 -37.31 19.90 -1.66
C VAL A 189 -37.27 18.68 -2.60
N TYR A 190 -38.29 18.53 -3.45
CA TYR A 190 -38.39 17.42 -4.39
C TYR A 190 -37.48 17.59 -5.61
N TYR A 191 -37.22 18.82 -6.08
CA TYR A 191 -36.24 19.04 -7.15
C TYR A 191 -34.84 18.57 -6.75
N LEU A 192 -34.44 18.79 -5.49
CA LEU A 192 -33.19 18.26 -4.95
C LEU A 192 -33.20 16.73 -4.91
N ALA A 193 -34.31 16.12 -4.49
CA ALA A 193 -34.47 14.66 -4.47
C ALA A 193 -34.38 14.06 -5.87
N PHE A 194 -35.02 14.66 -6.88
CA PHE A 194 -34.94 14.18 -8.27
C PHE A 194 -33.54 14.34 -8.87
N GLY A 195 -32.85 15.46 -8.59
CA GLY A 195 -31.46 15.64 -9.02
C GLY A 195 -30.55 14.53 -8.49
N LEU A 196 -30.70 14.16 -7.21
CA LEU A 196 -29.93 13.06 -6.61
C LEU A 196 -30.28 11.70 -7.23
N ILE A 197 -31.56 11.42 -7.46
CA ILE A 197 -32.01 10.19 -8.14
C ILE A 197 -31.40 10.08 -9.54
N VAL A 198 -31.37 11.16 -10.32
CA VAL A 198 -30.79 11.16 -11.67
C VAL A 198 -29.29 10.83 -11.61
N CYS A 199 -28.56 11.45 -10.69
CA CYS A 199 -27.14 11.14 -10.47
C CYS A 199 -26.93 9.66 -10.12
N ASP A 200 -27.75 9.10 -9.21
CA ASP A 200 -27.67 7.68 -8.82
C ASP A 200 -28.03 6.75 -10.01
N ILE A 201 -29.01 7.10 -10.85
CA ILE A 201 -29.32 6.35 -12.09
C ILE A 201 -28.10 6.28 -13.00
N VAL A 202 -27.40 7.41 -13.22
CA VAL A 202 -26.19 7.43 -14.05
C VAL A 202 -25.12 6.51 -13.46
N LEU A 203 -24.87 6.60 -12.15
CA LEU A 203 -23.89 5.74 -11.47
C LEU A 203 -24.22 4.24 -11.60
N ARG A 204 -25.48 3.85 -11.41
CA ARG A 204 -25.92 2.45 -11.58
C ARG A 204 -25.89 1.97 -13.04
N LEU A 205 -26.06 2.88 -14.01
CA LEU A 205 -25.87 2.57 -15.43
C LEU A 205 -24.39 2.38 -15.79
N LEU A 206 -23.46 3.01 -15.09
CA LEU A 206 -22.03 2.81 -15.30
C LEU A 206 -21.54 1.45 -14.75
N LEU A 207 -22.17 0.90 -13.72
CA LEU A 207 -21.77 -0.37 -13.10
C LEU A 207 -21.92 -1.59 -14.02
N VAL A 208 -20.88 -2.45 -14.05
CA VAL A 208 -20.89 -3.76 -14.71
C VAL A 208 -20.53 -4.84 -13.69
N GLU A 209 -21.38 -5.87 -13.55
CA GLU A 209 -21.14 -6.97 -12.62
C GLU A 209 -19.94 -7.83 -13.02
N ARG A 210 -19.08 -8.17 -12.05
CA ARG A 210 -17.87 -8.97 -12.28
C ARG A 210 -18.17 -10.40 -12.77
N LYS A 211 -19.25 -11.02 -12.28
CA LYS A 211 -19.73 -12.34 -12.74
C LYS A 211 -20.08 -12.35 -14.23
N VAL A 212 -20.52 -11.20 -14.77
CA VAL A 212 -20.75 -11.04 -16.20
C VAL A 212 -19.40 -11.00 -16.92
N THR A 213 -18.45 -10.15 -16.48
CA THR A 213 -17.10 -10.05 -17.06
C THR A 213 -16.35 -11.38 -17.11
N GLN A 214 -16.46 -12.21 -16.07
CA GLN A 214 -15.84 -13.55 -16.03
C GLN A 214 -16.40 -14.49 -17.11
N LYS A 215 -17.70 -14.40 -17.45
CA LYS A 215 -18.29 -15.18 -18.56
C LYS A 215 -17.75 -14.75 -19.92
N TRP A 216 -17.48 -13.45 -20.12
CA TRP A 216 -16.84 -12.96 -21.35
C TRP A 216 -15.40 -13.48 -21.46
N GLN A 217 -14.63 -13.43 -20.38
CA GLN A 217 -13.26 -13.95 -20.34
C GLN A 217 -13.18 -15.46 -20.58
N HIS A 218 -14.09 -16.25 -19.99
CA HIS A 218 -14.15 -17.69 -20.22
C HIS A 218 -14.54 -18.05 -21.66
N ARG A 219 -15.44 -17.27 -22.26
CA ARG A 219 -15.85 -17.44 -23.66
C ARG A 219 -14.72 -17.12 -24.62
N GLU A 220 -13.96 -16.04 -24.38
CA GLU A 220 -12.77 -15.68 -25.16
C GLU A 220 -11.62 -16.70 -25.00
N ARG A 221 -11.46 -17.31 -23.82
CA ARG A 221 -10.46 -18.37 -23.58
C ARG A 221 -10.80 -19.66 -24.35
N ASN A 222 -12.08 -20.00 -24.46
CA ASN A 222 -12.55 -21.15 -25.24
C ASN A 222 -12.60 -20.88 -26.75
N GLU A 223 -12.90 -19.64 -27.16
CA GLU A 223 -12.88 -19.23 -28.57
C GLU A 223 -11.43 -19.05 -29.08
N GLY A 224 -10.49 -18.63 -28.22
CA GLY A 224 -9.06 -18.53 -28.55
C GLY A 224 -8.28 -19.85 -28.49
N SER A 225 -8.79 -20.87 -27.76
CA SER A 225 -8.19 -22.22 -27.76
C SER A 225 -8.62 -23.06 -28.98
N ASN A 226 -9.77 -22.76 -29.58
CA ASN A 226 -10.28 -23.49 -30.74
C ASN A 226 -9.64 -23.05 -32.08
N THR A 227 -8.98 -21.89 -32.13
CA THR A 227 -8.30 -21.38 -33.32
C THR A 227 -6.81 -21.75 -33.40
N ALA A 228 -6.22 -22.30 -32.33
CA ALA A 228 -4.79 -22.59 -32.26
C ALA A 228 -4.41 -24.08 -32.42
N ASN A 229 -5.39 -25.00 -32.53
CA ASN A 229 -5.16 -26.46 -32.57
C ASN A 229 -5.74 -27.15 -33.82
N GLN A 230 -5.84 -26.46 -34.96
CA GLN A 230 -6.15 -27.08 -36.25
C GLN A 230 -4.93 -27.02 -37.17
N GLU A 231 -3.87 -27.75 -36.85
CA GLU A 231 -2.91 -28.24 -37.85
C GLU A 231 -2.01 -29.30 -37.21
N GLN A 232 -1.96 -30.49 -37.84
CA GLN A 232 -1.16 -31.68 -37.49
C GLN A 232 -1.72 -32.49 -36.28
N GLN A 233 -2.01 -33.79 -36.30
CA GLN A 233 -1.75 -34.93 -37.20
C GLN A 233 -2.62 -36.14 -36.71
N PRO A 234 -2.50 -37.40 -37.22
CA PRO A 234 -3.62 -38.24 -37.69
C PRO A 234 -4.15 -39.31 -36.70
N GLU A 235 -5.18 -40.03 -37.17
CA GLU A 235 -5.87 -41.20 -36.62
C GLU A 235 -4.96 -42.38 -36.23
N GLU A 236 -5.32 -43.10 -35.14
CA GLU A 236 -5.18 -44.57 -34.84
C GLU A 236 -5.05 -44.77 -33.30
N SER A 237 -6.01 -45.39 -32.61
CA SER A 237 -6.38 -46.82 -32.46
C SER A 237 -5.76 -47.50 -31.23
N ASP A 238 -6.65 -47.92 -30.32
CA ASP A 238 -6.69 -49.18 -29.56
C ASP A 238 -5.67 -49.59 -28.45
N VAL A 239 -6.25 -49.71 -27.24
CA VAL A 239 -6.37 -50.96 -26.42
C VAL A 239 -5.24 -51.40 -25.45
N ARG A 240 -5.69 -51.52 -24.17
CA ARG A 240 -5.37 -52.45 -23.04
C ARG A 240 -4.18 -52.23 -22.08
N CYS A 241 -4.57 -51.96 -20.82
CA CYS A 241 -4.24 -52.57 -19.50
C CYS A 241 -2.74 -52.90 -19.17
N SER A 242 -2.16 -52.70 -17.98
CA SER A 242 -2.65 -52.94 -16.60
C SER A 242 -1.63 -52.45 -15.54
N GLY A 243 -2.10 -52.19 -14.31
CA GLY A 243 -1.37 -52.29 -13.02
C GLY A 243 -0.62 -51.03 -12.57
N ASP A 244 -0.70 -50.55 -11.32
CA ASP A 244 -1.43 -50.97 -10.13
C ASP A 244 -1.35 -49.84 -9.06
N LEU A 245 -2.27 -49.90 -8.08
CA LEU A 245 -2.36 -49.14 -6.81
C LEU A 245 -3.19 -47.82 -6.76
N ASN A 246 -4.42 -48.00 -6.28
CA ASN A 246 -5.31 -47.04 -5.58
C ASN A 246 -4.97 -47.06 -4.06
N PRO A 247 -5.63 -46.31 -3.15
CA PRO A 247 -6.53 -45.14 -3.27
C PRO A 247 -6.30 -44.05 -2.20
N ASP A 248 -6.74 -42.81 -2.43
CA ASP A 248 -7.61 -42.05 -1.48
C ASP A 248 -7.84 -40.63 -1.98
N TYR A 249 -8.91 -40.43 -2.73
CA TYR A 249 -9.77 -39.26 -2.57
C TYR A 249 -11.16 -39.68 -3.05
N GLY A 250 -11.99 -40.06 -2.08
CA GLY A 250 -13.37 -40.45 -2.31
C GLY A 250 -14.12 -39.39 -3.11
N THR A 251 -14.69 -39.84 -4.22
CA THR A 251 -15.86 -39.25 -4.87
C THR A 251 -16.98 -39.10 -3.84
N ILE A 252 -17.06 -37.92 -3.22
CA ILE A 252 -18.28 -37.52 -2.52
C ILE A 252 -19.33 -37.24 -3.60
N GLU A 253 -20.26 -38.17 -3.75
CA GLU A 253 -21.57 -37.90 -4.34
C GLU A 253 -22.13 -36.62 -3.68
N ARG A 254 -22.20 -35.54 -4.46
CA ARG A 254 -22.74 -34.25 -4.01
C ARG A 254 -24.23 -34.40 -3.83
N ASP A 255 -24.63 -34.69 -2.60
CA ASP A 255 -26.00 -34.57 -2.13
C ASP A 255 -26.40 -33.07 -2.26
N MET A 256 -27.10 -32.72 -3.35
CA MET A 256 -27.60 -31.36 -3.56
C MET A 256 -28.65 -31.05 -2.49
N ALA A 257 -28.24 -30.45 -1.37
CA ALA A 257 -29.17 -29.90 -0.41
C ALA A 257 -30.10 -28.89 -1.11
N GLY A 258 -31.41 -29.17 -1.11
CA GLY A 258 -32.39 -28.28 -1.74
C GLY A 258 -32.34 -26.86 -1.18
N PRO A 259 -32.64 -25.82 -1.99
CA PRO A 259 -32.50 -24.41 -1.60
C PRO A 259 -33.28 -24.03 -0.34
N ALA A 260 -34.41 -24.69 -0.06
CA ALA A 260 -35.18 -24.48 1.16
C ALA A 260 -34.41 -24.86 2.44
N ARG A 261 -33.57 -25.90 2.39
CA ARG A 261 -32.78 -26.37 3.52
C ARG A 261 -31.68 -25.36 3.87
N ALA A 262 -31.05 -24.76 2.86
CA ALA A 262 -30.06 -23.70 3.02
C ALA A 262 -30.67 -22.47 3.73
N TYR A 263 -31.77 -21.91 3.23
CA TYR A 263 -32.40 -20.74 3.86
C TYR A 263 -32.85 -21.02 5.31
N TRP A 264 -33.45 -22.19 5.55
CA TRP A 264 -33.88 -22.59 6.89
C TRP A 264 -32.71 -22.76 7.86
N SER A 265 -31.58 -23.26 7.36
CA SER A 265 -30.33 -23.41 8.11
C SER A 265 -29.73 -22.05 8.49
N LEU A 266 -29.86 -21.03 7.63
CA LEU A 266 -29.42 -19.67 7.93
C LEU A 266 -30.30 -19.02 9.01
N ILE A 267 -31.63 -19.06 8.85
CA ILE A 267 -32.60 -18.45 9.79
C ILE A 267 -32.50 -19.05 11.19
N LYS A 268 -32.23 -20.35 11.31
CA LYS A 268 -32.02 -21.04 12.60
C LYS A 268 -30.70 -20.72 13.29
N SER A 269 -29.80 -19.95 12.66
CA SER A 269 -28.53 -19.58 13.27
C SER A 269 -28.75 -18.67 14.48
N ARG A 270 -28.42 -19.17 15.67
CA ARG A 270 -28.50 -18.38 16.93
C ARG A 270 -27.64 -17.11 16.88
N ARG A 271 -26.49 -17.18 16.18
CA ARG A 271 -25.57 -16.04 16.00
C ARG A 271 -26.20 -14.98 15.11
N LEU A 272 -26.86 -15.38 14.01
CA LEU A 272 -27.61 -14.47 13.15
C LEU A 272 -28.77 -13.81 13.90
N LEU A 273 -29.59 -14.60 14.59
CA LEU A 273 -30.74 -14.09 15.36
C LEU A 273 -30.32 -13.06 16.43
N ALA A 274 -29.19 -13.29 17.10
CA ALA A 274 -28.64 -12.34 18.07
C ALA A 274 -28.16 -11.03 17.41
N SER A 275 -27.51 -11.11 16.26
CA SER A 275 -27.12 -9.93 15.47
C SER A 275 -28.36 -9.15 14.99
N LEU A 276 -29.37 -9.85 14.44
CA LEU A 276 -30.65 -9.25 14.01
C LEU A 276 -31.39 -8.55 15.16
N LEU A 277 -31.40 -9.14 16.36
CA LEU A 277 -31.96 -8.51 17.55
C LEU A 277 -31.15 -7.26 17.94
N GLY A 278 -29.82 -7.33 17.89
CA GLY A 278 -28.96 -6.15 18.04
C GLY A 278 -29.30 -5.04 17.04
N CYS A 279 -29.55 -5.38 15.78
CA CYS A 279 -29.97 -4.42 14.75
C CYS A 279 -31.32 -3.76 15.07
N ILE A 280 -32.31 -4.53 15.52
CA ILE A 280 -33.61 -3.99 15.96
C ILE A 280 -33.40 -2.97 17.07
N MET A 281 -32.58 -3.34 18.06
CA MET A 281 -32.38 -2.52 19.25
C MET A 281 -31.64 -1.22 18.93
N GLN A 282 -30.59 -1.32 18.11
CA GLN A 282 -29.80 -0.18 17.66
C GLN A 282 -30.62 0.77 16.77
N SER A 283 -31.39 0.22 15.83
CA SER A 283 -32.24 1.02 14.96
C SER A 283 -33.33 1.73 15.76
N ALA A 284 -33.98 1.04 16.71
CA ALA A 284 -34.97 1.66 17.58
C ALA A 284 -34.40 2.86 18.35
N SER A 285 -33.20 2.75 18.92
CA SER A 285 -32.51 3.88 19.56
C SER A 285 -32.24 5.03 18.59
N LYS A 286 -31.82 4.75 17.35
CA LYS A 286 -31.54 5.79 16.34
C LYS A 286 -32.81 6.56 15.95
N PHE A 287 -33.88 5.86 15.60
CA PHE A 287 -35.15 6.49 15.18
C PHE A 287 -35.90 7.16 16.34
N ALA A 288 -35.67 6.72 17.57
CA ALA A 288 -36.17 7.39 18.77
C ALA A 288 -35.64 8.82 18.91
N PHE A 289 -34.33 9.03 18.67
CA PHE A 289 -33.75 10.37 18.67
C PHE A 289 -34.35 11.27 17.58
N TYR A 290 -34.57 10.74 16.37
CA TYR A 290 -35.24 11.48 15.30
C TYR A 290 -36.64 11.95 15.68
N THR A 291 -37.35 11.16 16.46
CA THR A 291 -38.74 11.44 16.85
C THR A 291 -38.80 12.47 17.98
N VAL A 292 -37.90 12.39 18.96
CA VAL A 292 -38.03 13.12 20.23
C VAL A 292 -37.08 14.31 20.35
N VAL A 293 -35.90 14.29 19.74
CA VAL A 293 -34.93 15.38 19.88
C VAL A 293 -35.47 16.73 19.38
N PRO A 294 -36.08 16.83 18.17
CA PRO A 294 -36.63 18.09 17.70
C PRO A 294 -37.70 18.72 18.62
N PRO A 295 -38.77 18.00 19.03
CA PRO A 295 -39.75 18.59 19.95
C PRO A 295 -39.17 18.85 21.35
N PHE A 296 -38.17 18.08 21.80
CA PHE A 296 -37.49 18.34 23.07
C PHE A 296 -36.72 19.66 23.07
N VAL A 297 -35.88 19.91 22.06
CA VAL A 297 -35.08 21.15 22.02
C VAL A 297 -35.94 22.39 21.75
N ASP A 298 -37.05 22.24 21.02
CA ASP A 298 -38.04 23.30 20.85
C ASP A 298 -38.73 23.63 22.19
N LYS A 299 -39.25 22.61 22.89
CA LYS A 299 -39.97 22.81 24.16
C LYS A 299 -39.08 23.28 25.32
N THR A 300 -37.86 22.75 25.42
CA THR A 300 -36.98 22.99 26.57
C THR A 300 -35.98 24.14 26.34
N PHE A 301 -35.49 24.33 25.12
CA PHE A 301 -34.47 25.34 24.80
C PHE A 301 -34.95 26.45 23.86
N HIS A 302 -36.20 26.38 23.38
CA HIS A 302 -36.79 27.34 22.44
C HIS A 302 -35.96 27.49 21.14
N TRP A 303 -35.41 26.37 20.67
CA TRP A 303 -34.59 26.34 19.46
C TRP A 303 -35.45 26.33 18.19
N ASP A 304 -35.04 27.11 17.19
CA ASP A 304 -35.67 27.10 15.88
C ASP A 304 -35.34 25.83 15.07
N SER A 305 -36.03 25.65 13.93
CA SER A 305 -35.87 24.45 13.08
C SER A 305 -34.43 24.22 12.60
N LEU A 306 -33.62 25.28 12.47
CA LEU A 306 -32.23 25.19 12.06
C LEU A 306 -31.34 24.70 13.21
N ALA A 307 -31.48 25.28 14.41
CA ALA A 307 -30.76 24.84 15.60
C ALA A 307 -31.14 23.40 16.00
N ALA A 308 -32.43 23.04 15.90
CA ALA A 308 -32.92 21.68 16.10
C ALA A 308 -32.39 20.68 15.05
N GLY A 309 -32.07 21.13 13.84
CA GLY A 309 -31.39 20.33 12.82
C GLY A 309 -29.89 20.16 13.11
N LEU A 310 -29.20 21.23 13.54
CA LEU A 310 -27.76 21.23 13.80
C LEU A 310 -27.35 20.33 14.96
N ILE A 311 -28.21 20.10 15.96
CA ILE A 311 -27.87 19.25 17.11
C ILE A 311 -27.65 17.78 16.72
N PHE A 312 -28.21 17.32 15.59
CA PHE A 312 -27.94 15.99 15.06
C PHE A 312 -26.49 15.81 14.59
N LEU A 313 -25.75 16.90 14.36
CA LEU A 313 -24.32 16.84 14.09
C LEU A 313 -23.56 16.18 15.24
N CYS A 314 -23.96 16.42 16.49
CA CYS A 314 -23.38 15.73 17.65
C CYS A 314 -23.55 14.21 17.55
N VAL A 315 -24.74 13.72 17.19
CA VAL A 315 -25.02 12.27 17.12
C VAL A 315 -24.35 11.62 15.92
N PHE A 316 -24.31 12.28 14.76
CA PHE A 316 -23.87 11.64 13.51
C PHE A 316 -22.40 11.86 13.17
N LEU A 317 -21.75 12.93 13.65
CA LEU A 317 -20.34 13.18 13.34
C LEU A 317 -19.43 11.99 13.72
N PRO A 318 -19.61 11.31 14.87
CA PRO A 318 -18.83 10.10 15.19
C PRO A 318 -19.03 8.94 14.18
N GLY A 319 -20.17 8.90 13.49
CA GLY A 319 -20.48 7.89 12.48
C GLY A 319 -19.53 7.90 11.29
N PHE A 320 -18.79 8.99 11.06
CA PHE A 320 -17.75 9.04 10.04
C PHE A 320 -16.52 8.18 10.37
N LEU A 321 -16.38 7.70 11.62
CA LEU A 321 -15.36 6.71 12.01
C LEU A 321 -15.74 5.26 11.66
N SER A 322 -16.90 5.04 11.04
CA SER A 322 -17.38 3.70 10.67
C SER A 322 -16.39 2.86 9.85
N PRO A 323 -15.61 3.38 8.87
CA PRO A 323 -14.60 2.59 8.16
C PRO A 323 -13.52 2.03 9.08
N VAL A 324 -13.11 2.79 10.09
CA VAL A 324 -12.10 2.36 11.08
C VAL A 324 -12.66 1.23 11.95
N VAL A 325 -13.89 1.40 12.44
CA VAL A 325 -14.61 0.36 13.20
C VAL A 325 -14.85 -0.89 12.36
N GLY A 326 -15.08 -0.73 11.05
CA GLY A 326 -15.19 -1.81 10.08
C GLY A 326 -13.89 -2.63 9.98
N THR A 327 -12.75 -1.96 9.83
CA THR A 327 -11.42 -2.61 9.85
C THR A 327 -11.14 -3.31 11.18
N ALA A 328 -11.47 -2.67 12.31
CA ALA A 328 -11.35 -3.29 13.62
C ALA A 328 -12.22 -4.55 13.74
N SER A 329 -13.40 -4.55 13.10
CA SER A 329 -14.29 -5.72 13.06
C SER A 329 -13.72 -6.86 12.21
N ASP A 330 -13.03 -6.56 11.11
CA ASP A 330 -12.31 -7.55 10.30
C ASP A 330 -11.18 -8.22 11.11
N ARG A 331 -10.48 -7.46 11.97
CA ARG A 331 -9.28 -7.93 12.69
C ARG A 331 -9.58 -8.61 14.04
N TYR A 332 -10.47 -8.01 14.84
CA TYR A 332 -10.72 -8.42 16.24
C TYR A 332 -12.09 -9.10 16.44
N GLY A 333 -12.91 -9.16 15.39
CA GLY A 333 -14.28 -9.65 15.44
C GLY A 333 -15.27 -8.60 15.97
N THR A 334 -16.55 -8.84 15.70
CA THR A 334 -17.64 -7.87 15.91
C THR A 334 -18.12 -7.79 17.36
N LYS A 335 -17.97 -8.89 18.11
CA LYS A 335 -18.60 -9.12 19.42
C LYS A 335 -18.26 -8.03 20.44
N TRP A 336 -16.98 -7.81 20.70
CA TRP A 336 -16.53 -6.88 21.74
C TRP A 336 -16.88 -5.44 21.41
N LEU A 337 -16.79 -5.07 20.13
CA LEU A 337 -17.17 -3.75 19.63
C LEU A 337 -18.67 -3.49 19.82
N SER A 338 -19.53 -4.42 19.37
CA SER A 338 -20.98 -4.26 19.52
C SER A 338 -21.45 -4.29 20.96
N SER A 339 -20.95 -5.21 21.79
CA SER A 339 -21.28 -5.26 23.21
C SER A 339 -20.80 -4.02 23.97
N GLY A 340 -19.60 -3.51 23.64
CA GLY A 340 -19.08 -2.26 24.17
C GLY A 340 -19.96 -1.07 23.83
N GLY A 341 -20.40 -0.95 22.57
CA GLY A 341 -21.32 0.09 22.13
C GLY A 341 -22.66 0.09 22.87
N PHE A 342 -23.29 -1.08 23.04
CA PHE A 342 -24.54 -1.18 23.82
C PHE A 342 -24.34 -0.87 25.31
N LEU A 343 -23.25 -1.35 25.91
CA LEU A 343 -22.94 -1.09 27.32
C LEU A 343 -22.70 0.40 27.57
N MET A 344 -22.00 1.07 26.64
CA MET A 344 -21.76 2.51 26.68
C MET A 344 -23.04 3.32 26.51
N SER A 345 -24.02 2.83 25.75
CA SER A 345 -25.30 3.53 25.53
C SER A 345 -26.16 3.63 26.80
N ILE A 346 -26.04 2.67 27.73
CA ILE A 346 -26.86 2.61 28.96
C ILE A 346 -26.67 3.84 29.86
N PRO A 347 -25.45 4.17 30.36
CA PRO A 347 -25.26 5.34 31.20
C PRO A 347 -25.60 6.64 30.48
N ILE A 348 -25.42 6.70 29.15
CA ILE A 348 -25.76 7.90 28.37
C ILE A 348 -27.27 8.15 28.37
N PHE A 349 -28.09 7.13 28.11
CA PHE A 349 -29.55 7.24 28.18
C PHE A 349 -30.04 7.61 29.59
N VAL A 350 -29.40 7.09 30.64
CA VAL A 350 -29.70 7.48 32.03
C VAL A 350 -29.32 8.94 32.29
N CYS A 351 -28.19 9.42 31.77
CA CYS A 351 -27.72 10.79 31.98
C CYS A 351 -28.51 11.83 31.18
N LEU A 352 -29.18 11.46 30.08
CA LEU A 352 -30.03 12.38 29.31
C LEU A 352 -31.15 12.99 30.17
N ARG A 353 -31.61 12.29 31.22
CA ARG A 353 -32.61 12.82 32.16
C ARG A 353 -32.14 14.06 32.94
N LEU A 354 -30.82 14.25 33.07
CA LEU A 354 -30.25 15.38 33.81
C LEU A 354 -30.37 16.70 33.03
N VAL A 355 -30.82 16.64 31.77
CA VAL A 355 -31.08 17.79 30.93
C VAL A 355 -32.57 18.14 31.03
N ASP A 356 -32.92 19.09 31.90
CA ASP A 356 -34.31 19.47 32.21
C ASP A 356 -34.62 20.97 32.07
N SER A 357 -33.61 21.83 32.21
CA SER A 357 -33.73 23.29 32.26
C SER A 357 -32.99 24.01 31.14
N ASP A 358 -33.49 25.19 30.76
CA ASP A 358 -32.86 26.07 29.77
C ASP A 358 -31.65 26.81 30.35
N SER A 359 -30.49 26.16 30.33
CA SER A 359 -29.20 26.75 30.72
C SER A 359 -28.10 26.42 29.73
N ILE A 360 -27.06 27.25 29.64
CA ILE A 360 -25.90 27.00 28.77
C ILE A 360 -25.22 25.67 29.15
N SER A 361 -25.08 25.40 30.45
CA SER A 361 -24.52 24.13 30.95
C SER A 361 -25.32 22.91 30.50
N HIS A 362 -26.66 23.00 30.47
CA HIS A 362 -27.52 21.91 30.03
C HIS A 362 -27.50 21.72 28.51
N LYS A 363 -27.42 22.80 27.74
CA LYS A 363 -27.22 22.77 26.29
C LYS A 363 -25.90 22.07 25.91
N VAL A 364 -24.82 22.39 26.62
CA VAL A 364 -23.50 21.75 26.43
C VAL A 364 -23.54 20.28 26.85
N LEU A 365 -24.11 19.97 28.02
CA LEU A 365 -24.26 18.60 28.50
C LEU A 365 -25.04 17.73 27.50
N PHE A 366 -26.14 18.26 26.96
CA PHE A 366 -26.93 17.58 25.95
C PHE A 366 -26.11 17.26 24.69
N GLY A 367 -25.36 18.24 24.16
CA GLY A 367 -24.47 18.03 23.01
C GLY A 367 -23.38 16.97 23.26
N VAL A 368 -22.78 16.96 24.45
CA VAL A 368 -21.77 15.95 24.84
C VAL A 368 -22.38 14.55 24.93
N LEU A 369 -23.55 14.41 25.58
CA LEU A 369 -24.24 13.12 25.70
C LEU A 369 -24.66 12.57 24.33
N LEU A 370 -25.14 13.44 23.44
CA LEU A 370 -25.46 13.06 22.07
C LEU A 370 -24.23 12.64 21.26
N THR A 371 -23.08 13.29 21.48
CA THR A 371 -21.81 12.91 20.83
C THR A 371 -21.31 11.55 21.32
N LEU A 372 -21.35 11.30 22.62
CA LEU A 372 -21.04 9.99 23.19
C LEU A 372 -22.00 8.92 22.66
N MET A 373 -23.29 9.24 22.51
CA MET A 373 -24.25 8.33 21.90
C MET A 373 -23.91 8.04 20.44
N GLY A 374 -23.44 9.03 19.68
CA GLY A 374 -22.91 8.84 18.32
C GLY A 374 -21.75 7.84 18.27
N VAL A 375 -20.80 7.93 19.20
CA VAL A 375 -19.70 6.95 19.30
C VAL A 375 -20.23 5.55 19.62
N ALA A 376 -21.13 5.44 20.60
CA ALA A 376 -21.72 4.16 21.03
C ALA A 376 -22.52 3.48 19.89
N THR A 377 -23.27 4.27 19.13
CA THR A 377 -24.03 3.79 17.97
C THR A 377 -23.13 3.39 16.81
N THR A 378 -21.97 4.03 16.63
CA THR A 378 -20.99 3.67 15.60
C THR A 378 -20.28 2.36 15.94
N LEU A 379 -19.88 2.18 17.20
CA LEU A 379 -19.28 0.94 17.72
C LEU A 379 -20.23 -0.27 17.66
N SER A 380 -21.54 -0.04 17.66
CA SER A 380 -22.54 -1.11 17.56
C SER A 380 -23.04 -1.36 16.14
N SER A 381 -23.38 -0.33 15.37
CA SER A 381 -24.01 -0.48 14.04
C SER A 381 -23.11 -1.11 12.98
N THR A 382 -21.86 -0.66 12.87
CA THR A 382 -20.93 -1.15 11.84
C THR A 382 -20.62 -2.64 12.00
N PRO A 383 -20.24 -3.13 13.21
CA PRO A 383 -19.93 -4.55 13.37
C PRO A 383 -21.17 -5.44 13.26
N LEU A 384 -22.36 -4.97 13.67
CA LEU A 384 -23.60 -5.74 13.50
C LEU A 384 -23.92 -5.99 12.01
N MET A 385 -23.67 -5.00 11.14
CA MET A 385 -23.85 -5.16 9.70
C MET A 385 -22.82 -6.11 9.09
N ALA A 386 -21.55 -6.04 9.51
CA ALA A 386 -20.50 -6.96 9.07
C ALA A 386 -20.75 -8.41 9.52
N GLU A 387 -21.31 -8.59 10.72
CA GLU A 387 -21.57 -9.90 11.32
C GLU A 387 -22.43 -10.82 10.44
N ILE A 388 -23.36 -10.25 9.66
CA ILE A 388 -24.20 -11.00 8.71
C ILE A 388 -23.33 -11.78 7.71
N THR A 389 -22.28 -11.14 7.19
CA THR A 389 -21.35 -11.79 6.26
C THR A 389 -20.50 -12.85 6.94
N TYR A 390 -20.01 -12.57 8.15
CA TYR A 390 -19.19 -13.51 8.91
C TYR A 390 -19.94 -14.78 9.31
N VAL A 391 -21.24 -14.68 9.64
CA VAL A 391 -22.06 -15.86 9.97
C VAL A 391 -22.26 -16.76 8.75
N ILE A 392 -22.51 -16.16 7.58
CA ILE A 392 -22.69 -16.91 6.32
C ILE A 392 -21.39 -17.64 5.97
N GLU A 393 -20.25 -16.96 6.05
CA GLU A 393 -18.96 -17.52 5.72
C GLU A 393 -18.47 -18.58 6.70
N GLU A 394 -18.61 -18.36 8.00
CA GLU A 394 -18.19 -19.34 9.00
C GLU A 394 -18.86 -20.69 8.74
N LYS A 395 -20.14 -20.64 8.37
CA LYS A 395 -20.92 -21.83 8.07
C LYS A 395 -20.53 -22.47 6.74
N GLU A 396 -20.20 -21.69 5.73
CA GLU A 396 -19.62 -22.20 4.47
C GLU A 396 -18.24 -22.82 4.69
N ARG A 397 -17.40 -22.24 5.56
CA ARG A 397 -16.08 -22.82 5.91
C ARG A 397 -16.21 -24.13 6.66
N ARG A 398 -17.17 -24.23 7.59
CA ARG A 398 -17.43 -25.46 8.35
C ARG A 398 -18.05 -26.56 7.50
N GLN A 399 -18.85 -26.20 6.50
CA GLN A 399 -19.51 -27.12 5.61
C GLN A 399 -19.49 -26.53 4.18
N PRO A 400 -18.41 -26.78 3.41
CA PRO A 400 -18.26 -26.26 2.05
C PRO A 400 -19.40 -26.69 1.13
N GLY A 401 -20.00 -25.75 0.41
CA GLY A 401 -21.11 -26.00 -0.51
C GLY A 401 -22.50 -26.00 0.13
N VAL A 402 -22.65 -25.68 1.42
CA VAL A 402 -23.96 -25.67 2.12
C VAL A 402 -24.94 -24.66 1.54
N TRP A 403 -24.44 -23.56 0.96
CA TRP A 403 -25.28 -22.53 0.37
C TRP A 403 -25.58 -22.76 -1.12
N GLY A 404 -24.95 -23.75 -1.76
CA GLY A 404 -25.06 -24.00 -3.20
C GLY A 404 -24.48 -22.86 -4.08
N ALA A 405 -24.53 -23.04 -5.40
CA ALA A 405 -23.86 -22.14 -6.37
C ALA A 405 -24.34 -20.68 -6.37
N LYS A 406 -25.50 -20.39 -5.79
CA LYS A 406 -26.13 -19.06 -5.80
C LYS A 406 -25.92 -18.25 -4.51
N GLY A 407 -25.41 -18.87 -3.43
CA GLY A 407 -25.20 -18.21 -2.14
C GLY A 407 -26.49 -17.79 -1.42
N VAL A 408 -26.36 -17.21 -0.23
CA VAL A 408 -27.48 -16.78 0.64
C VAL A 408 -27.34 -15.34 1.17
N TYR A 409 -26.47 -14.52 0.55
CA TYR A 409 -26.22 -13.14 0.99
C TYR A 409 -27.45 -12.24 0.84
N GLY A 410 -28.25 -12.43 -0.19
CA GLY A 410 -29.50 -11.70 -0.42
C GLY A 410 -30.50 -11.89 0.71
N VAL A 411 -30.77 -13.13 1.12
CA VAL A 411 -31.63 -13.42 2.28
C VAL A 411 -31.02 -12.89 3.59
N GLY A 412 -29.70 -13.03 3.77
CA GLY A 412 -29.00 -12.49 4.94
C GLY A 412 -29.20 -10.98 5.10
N PHE A 413 -28.96 -10.20 4.04
CA PHE A 413 -29.17 -8.76 4.06
C PHE A 413 -30.65 -8.36 4.03
N GLY A 414 -31.52 -9.14 3.40
CA GLY A 414 -32.97 -8.95 3.49
C GLY A 414 -33.48 -9.05 4.93
N LEU A 415 -32.98 -10.03 5.72
CA LEU A 415 -33.30 -10.14 7.15
C LEU A 415 -32.72 -8.97 7.95
N PHE A 416 -31.47 -8.56 7.67
CA PHE A 416 -30.88 -7.36 8.29
C PHE A 416 -31.74 -6.12 8.06
N THR A 417 -32.13 -5.83 6.82
CA THR A 417 -32.96 -4.67 6.49
C THR A 417 -34.34 -4.77 7.14
N THR A 418 -34.92 -5.97 7.21
CA THR A 418 -36.18 -6.22 7.95
C THR A 418 -36.03 -5.87 9.43
N SER A 419 -34.96 -6.34 10.08
CA SER A 419 -34.66 -6.06 11.48
C SER A 419 -34.40 -4.57 11.73
N PHE A 420 -33.65 -3.91 10.84
CA PHE A 420 -33.42 -2.48 10.92
C PHE A 420 -34.74 -1.69 10.81
N ALA A 421 -35.59 -2.04 9.85
CA ALA A 421 -36.89 -1.39 9.64
C ALA A 421 -37.87 -1.61 10.80
N LEU A 422 -37.94 -2.86 11.31
CA LEU A 422 -38.75 -3.19 12.49
C LEU A 422 -38.31 -2.38 13.72
N GLY A 423 -36.99 -2.25 13.93
CA GLY A 423 -36.45 -1.38 14.96
C GLY A 423 -36.87 0.08 14.78
N GLY A 424 -36.85 0.60 13.54
CA GLY A 424 -37.28 1.96 13.24
C GLY A 424 -38.76 2.22 13.56
N VAL A 425 -39.65 1.27 13.26
CA VAL A 425 -41.08 1.33 13.64
C VAL A 425 -41.21 1.35 15.17
N ILE A 426 -40.60 0.38 15.87
CA ILE A 426 -40.69 0.29 17.34
C ILE A 426 -40.14 1.54 18.00
N GLY A 427 -38.96 2.01 17.57
CA GLY A 427 -38.29 3.18 18.12
C GLY A 427 -39.11 4.44 17.98
N SER A 428 -39.66 4.69 16.78
CA SER A 428 -40.47 5.91 16.53
C SER A 428 -41.76 5.92 17.35
N PHE A 429 -42.50 4.80 17.39
CA PHE A 429 -43.74 4.70 18.17
C PHE A 429 -43.49 4.76 19.68
N MET A 430 -42.53 3.97 20.17
CA MET A 430 -42.22 3.91 21.61
C MET A 430 -41.72 5.27 22.11
N ALA A 431 -40.83 5.92 21.36
CA ALA A 431 -40.29 7.23 21.74
C ALA A 431 -41.36 8.33 21.72
N GLY A 432 -42.22 8.37 20.69
CA GLY A 432 -43.33 9.33 20.62
C GLY A 432 -44.29 9.19 21.80
N TYR A 433 -44.74 7.96 22.10
CA TYR A 433 -45.64 7.70 23.22
C TYR A 433 -45.01 8.03 24.58
N LEU A 434 -43.75 7.65 24.78
CA LEU A 434 -43.03 7.93 26.03
C LEU A 434 -42.84 9.43 26.25
N TYR A 435 -42.57 10.18 25.18
CA TYR A 435 -42.35 11.62 25.26
C TYR A 435 -43.65 12.41 25.50
N GLU A 436 -44.75 12.05 24.82
CA GLU A 436 -46.05 12.72 24.97
C GLU A 436 -46.76 12.35 26.29
N GLY A 437 -46.58 11.13 26.79
CA GLY A 437 -47.21 10.67 28.04
C GLY A 437 -46.32 10.86 29.27
N PRO A 438 -45.52 9.85 29.68
CA PRO A 438 -44.70 9.89 30.89
C PRO A 438 -43.55 10.92 30.92
N GLY A 439 -43.18 11.52 29.79
CA GLY A 439 -42.18 12.58 29.68
C GLY A 439 -40.72 12.13 29.49
N TRP A 440 -39.83 13.13 29.42
CA TRP A 440 -38.42 12.98 29.03
C TRP A 440 -37.58 12.06 29.95
N GLU A 441 -37.81 12.08 31.26
CA GLU A 441 -37.07 11.21 32.19
C GLU A 441 -37.38 9.72 31.96
N THR A 442 -38.66 9.41 31.75
CA THR A 442 -39.13 8.04 31.49
C THR A 442 -38.58 7.52 30.16
N PHE A 443 -38.47 8.39 29.16
CA PHE A 443 -37.80 8.07 27.89
C PHE A 443 -36.36 7.59 28.11
N GLY A 444 -35.56 8.33 28.89
CA GLY A 444 -34.18 7.96 29.20
C GLY A 444 -34.06 6.59 29.88
N TRP A 445 -34.90 6.31 30.88
CA TRP A 445 -34.90 5.01 31.56
C TRP A 445 -35.37 3.86 30.69
N ALA A 446 -36.44 4.05 29.91
CA ALA A 446 -36.97 3.03 29.04
C ALA A 446 -35.94 2.58 27.99
N PHE A 447 -35.23 3.53 27.36
CA PHE A 447 -34.19 3.21 26.38
C PHE A 447 -32.88 2.71 27.02
N ALA A 448 -32.58 3.08 28.26
CA ALA A 448 -31.48 2.46 29.02
C ALA A 448 -31.76 0.97 29.29
N VAL A 449 -32.99 0.62 29.72
CA VAL A 449 -33.42 -0.77 29.92
C VAL A 449 -33.44 -1.53 28.60
N TRP A 450 -33.91 -0.89 27.53
CA TRP A 450 -33.86 -1.43 26.17
C TRP A 450 -32.42 -1.83 25.81
N CYS A 451 -31.46 -0.91 25.88
CA CYS A 451 -30.04 -1.19 25.60
C CYS A 451 -29.43 -2.25 26.54
N ALA A 452 -29.86 -2.33 27.79
CA ALA A 452 -29.41 -3.37 28.74
C ALA A 452 -29.89 -4.78 28.37
N GLY A 453 -31.00 -4.92 27.65
CA GLY A 453 -31.43 -6.20 27.09
C GLY A 453 -30.44 -6.74 26.04
N ALA A 454 -29.79 -5.86 25.28
CA ALA A 454 -28.84 -6.22 24.23
C ALA A 454 -27.51 -6.76 24.79
N THR A 455 -27.08 -6.24 25.96
CA THR A 455 -25.82 -6.64 26.60
C THR A 455 -25.86 -8.05 27.19
N ARG A 456 -27.05 -8.56 27.51
CA ARG A 456 -27.28 -9.94 28.03
C ARG A 456 -27.29 -11.03 26.95
N LEU A 457 -27.21 -10.67 25.67
CA LEU A 457 -27.14 -11.63 24.57
C LEU A 457 -25.76 -12.32 24.39
N GLY A 458 -24.81 -12.15 25.33
CA GLY A 458 -23.59 -12.97 25.49
C GLY A 458 -23.34 -13.35 26.96
N PRO A 459 -23.01 -14.62 27.28
CA PRO A 459 -21.69 -15.19 26.96
C PRO A 459 -21.64 -16.60 26.31
N ARG A 460 -22.73 -17.38 26.24
CA ARG A 460 -22.65 -18.82 25.88
C ARG A 460 -22.88 -19.19 24.41
N THR A 461 -23.42 -18.30 23.58
CA THR A 461 -23.87 -18.63 22.21
C THR A 461 -23.02 -18.00 21.09
N TRP A 462 -22.01 -17.21 21.45
CA TRP A 462 -21.14 -16.42 20.56
C TRP A 462 -19.67 -16.87 20.69
N THR A 463 -19.38 -18.11 20.34
CA THR A 463 -18.00 -18.61 20.19
C THR A 463 -17.79 -19.16 18.77
N CYS A 464 -16.87 -18.53 18.05
CA CYS A 464 -16.34 -18.98 16.76
C CYS A 464 -15.31 -20.09 16.99
N SER A 465 -15.36 -21.18 16.21
CA SER A 465 -14.39 -22.28 16.33
C SER A 465 -12.99 -21.89 15.86
N ALA A 466 -12.83 -20.85 15.04
CA ALA A 466 -11.53 -20.33 14.64
C ALA A 466 -10.79 -19.67 15.82
N CYS A 467 -11.51 -19.07 16.77
CA CYS A 467 -10.94 -18.56 18.02
C CYS A 467 -10.55 -19.70 18.99
N GLN A 468 -11.22 -20.86 18.92
CA GLN A 468 -10.78 -22.07 19.63
C GLN A 468 -9.58 -22.73 18.94
N GLY A 469 -9.49 -22.67 17.61
CA GLY A 469 -8.36 -23.21 16.84
C GLY A 469 -7.04 -22.47 17.10
N GLN A 470 -7.08 -21.14 17.19
CA GLN A 470 -5.88 -20.35 17.52
C GLN A 470 -5.39 -20.55 18.96
N LEU A 471 -6.28 -20.88 19.90
CA LEU A 471 -5.89 -21.27 21.28
C LEU A 471 -5.41 -22.72 21.38
N ALA A 472 -5.84 -23.61 20.49
CA ALA A 472 -5.44 -25.02 20.48
C ALA A 472 -4.06 -25.25 19.81
N VAL A 473 -3.70 -24.47 18.79
CA VAL A 473 -2.39 -24.54 18.13
C VAL A 473 -1.25 -24.05 19.03
N ALA A 474 -1.54 -23.22 20.02
CA ALA A 474 -0.56 -22.78 21.02
C ALA A 474 -0.14 -23.88 22.02
N ASN A 475 -0.82 -25.04 22.05
CA ASN A 475 -0.61 -26.08 23.07
C ASN A 475 -0.08 -27.42 22.56
N SER A 476 0.47 -27.49 21.34
CA SER A 476 1.13 -28.70 20.84
C SER A 476 2.62 -28.49 20.61
N HIS A 477 3.40 -28.40 21.69
CA HIS A 477 4.79 -28.84 21.70
C HIS A 477 4.95 -30.02 22.66
N PRO A 478 5.72 -31.06 22.29
CA PRO A 478 5.85 -32.26 23.08
C PRO A 478 6.89 -32.04 24.19
N PHE A 479 6.44 -32.01 25.44
CA PHE A 479 7.33 -32.28 26.58
C PHE A 479 6.81 -33.50 27.33
N GLY A 480 7.47 -34.62 27.07
CA GLY A 480 7.37 -35.80 27.91
C GLY A 480 8.12 -35.58 29.22
N GLY A 481 7.47 -36.00 30.31
CA GLY A 481 8.13 -36.49 31.52
C GLY A 481 8.36 -35.47 32.64
N LEU A 482 7.45 -35.42 33.62
CA LEU A 482 7.78 -35.90 34.97
C LEU A 482 6.52 -36.04 35.85
N ARG A 483 6.59 -37.03 36.72
CA ARG A 483 5.54 -37.74 37.45
C ARG A 483 4.77 -36.91 38.49
N ARG A 484 3.48 -37.29 38.62
CA ARG A 484 2.66 -37.45 39.85
C ARG A 484 3.27 -36.90 41.15
N PHE A 485 2.52 -36.05 41.86
CA PHE A 485 2.18 -36.31 43.27
C PHE A 485 0.82 -35.71 43.64
N ALA A 486 0.05 -36.52 44.35
CA ALA A 486 -1.33 -36.31 44.76
C ALA A 486 -1.44 -35.41 46.00
N SER A 487 -2.60 -34.81 46.16
CA SER A 487 -2.97 -33.95 47.28
C SER A 487 -3.11 -34.72 48.59
N VAL A 488 -2.45 -34.22 49.63
CA VAL A 488 -2.86 -34.39 51.04
C VAL A 488 -2.63 -33.05 51.73
N ARG A 489 -3.68 -32.45 52.28
CA ARG A 489 -3.55 -31.45 53.35
C ARG A 489 -4.55 -31.77 54.44
N GLY A 490 -4.02 -32.38 55.50
CA GLY A 490 -4.65 -32.47 56.80
C GLY A 490 -4.54 -31.15 57.56
N SER A 491 -5.53 -30.99 58.42
CA SER A 491 -5.80 -29.97 59.43
C SER A 491 -4.62 -29.50 60.30
N SER A 492 -4.65 -28.22 60.68
CA SER A 492 -4.25 -27.79 62.02
C SER A 492 -5.15 -26.64 62.51
N GLN A 493 -5.48 -26.70 63.81
CA GLN A 493 -6.44 -25.91 64.58
C GLN A 493 -5.81 -24.66 65.24
N GLY A 494 -6.68 -23.73 65.67
CA GLY A 494 -6.49 -22.75 66.76
C GLY A 494 -5.85 -21.42 66.34
N ALA A 495 -6.26 -20.24 66.80
CA ALA A 495 -7.23 -19.83 67.81
C ALA A 495 -7.62 -18.35 67.61
N ASP A 496 -8.82 -18.00 68.09
CA ASP A 496 -9.35 -16.74 68.63
C ASP A 496 -9.03 -15.35 68.05
N GLY A 497 -10.11 -14.57 67.84
CA GLY A 497 -10.06 -13.12 67.65
C GLY A 497 -11.38 -12.52 67.13
N ASN A 498 -12.31 -12.25 68.03
CA ASN A 498 -13.62 -11.63 67.80
C ASN A 498 -13.53 -10.19 67.24
N GLY A 499 -14.40 -9.80 66.29
CA GLY A 499 -14.48 -8.39 65.84
C GLY A 499 -15.38 -8.12 64.63
N ARG A 500 -16.64 -7.77 64.88
CA ARG A 500 -17.66 -7.35 63.89
C ARG A 500 -17.33 -6.00 63.21
N ARG A 501 -17.62 -5.91 61.89
CA ARG A 501 -18.43 -4.89 61.16
C ARG A 501 -17.81 -4.42 59.82
N GLY A 502 -18.61 -4.61 58.76
CA GLY A 502 -18.86 -3.61 57.72
C GLY A 502 -17.84 -3.42 56.60
N SER A 503 -18.13 -3.92 55.40
CA SER A 503 -17.93 -3.16 54.16
C SER A 503 -18.63 -3.80 52.97
N ARG A 504 -19.72 -3.18 52.51
CA ARG A 504 -20.41 -3.47 51.24
C ARG A 504 -19.88 -2.63 50.06
N SER A 505 -18.72 -1.98 50.19
CA SER A 505 -18.26 -0.98 49.19
C SER A 505 -17.01 -1.35 48.37
N ARG A 506 -16.53 -2.60 48.43
CA ARG A 506 -15.29 -3.00 47.71
C ARG A 506 -15.49 -3.66 46.34
N ARG A 507 -16.71 -4.08 45.98
CA ARG A 507 -16.95 -4.70 44.66
C ARG A 507 -17.17 -3.69 43.53
N VAL A 508 -17.70 -2.51 43.82
CA VAL A 508 -17.97 -1.49 42.77
C VAL A 508 -16.67 -0.82 42.29
N LEU A 509 -15.70 -0.62 43.20
CA LEU A 509 -14.41 0.00 42.85
C LEU A 509 -13.48 -0.92 42.03
N LEU A 510 -13.55 -2.24 42.25
CA LEU A 510 -12.75 -3.24 41.53
C LEU A 510 -13.25 -3.47 40.09
N PHE A 511 -14.55 -3.31 39.82
CA PHE A 511 -15.07 -3.36 38.45
C PHE A 511 -14.82 -2.04 37.69
N ALA A 512 -14.84 -0.89 38.38
CA ALA A 512 -14.52 0.40 37.77
C ALA A 512 -13.04 0.51 37.38
N SER A 513 -12.11 0.01 38.20
CA SER A 513 -10.68 0.02 37.89
C SER A 513 -10.29 -0.97 36.77
N ALA A 514 -10.92 -2.14 36.71
CA ALA A 514 -10.71 -3.08 35.61
C ALA A 514 -11.27 -2.56 34.26
N SER A 515 -12.37 -1.81 34.30
CA SER A 515 -12.95 -1.16 33.12
C SER A 515 -12.11 0.04 32.67
N ALA A 516 -11.61 0.85 33.60
CA ALA A 516 -10.71 1.97 33.32
C ALA A 516 -9.34 1.49 32.80
N ALA A 517 -8.77 0.42 33.37
CA ALA A 517 -7.54 -0.19 32.88
C ALA A 517 -7.73 -0.83 31.50
N GLY A 518 -8.87 -1.49 31.26
CA GLY A 518 -9.22 -2.01 29.93
C GLY A 518 -9.40 -0.89 28.90
N VAL A 519 -10.08 0.19 29.25
CA VAL A 519 -10.23 1.39 28.40
C VAL A 519 -8.90 2.09 28.17
N ALA A 520 -8.03 2.21 29.18
CA ALA A 520 -6.69 2.77 29.03
C ALA A 520 -5.79 1.90 28.16
N SER A 521 -5.83 0.57 28.31
CA SER A 521 -5.06 -0.37 27.49
C SER A 521 -5.52 -0.34 26.02
N THR A 522 -6.84 -0.29 25.82
CA THR A 522 -7.43 -0.20 24.48
C THR A 522 -7.20 1.18 23.88
N ALA A 523 -7.27 2.25 24.68
CA ALA A 523 -6.94 3.61 24.26
C ALA A 523 -5.46 3.75 23.91
N LEU A 524 -4.55 3.07 24.61
CA LEU A 524 -3.12 3.07 24.28
C LEU A 524 -2.83 2.34 22.94
N ALA A 525 -3.50 1.21 22.69
CA ALA A 525 -3.44 0.53 21.40
C ALA A 525 -4.09 1.36 20.27
N PHE A 526 -5.20 2.06 20.56
CA PHE A 526 -5.82 2.98 19.62
C PHE A 526 -5.01 4.28 19.45
N THR A 527 -4.26 4.76 20.44
CA THR A 527 -3.42 5.96 20.28
C THR A 527 -2.28 5.69 19.34
N ASP A 528 -1.67 4.51 19.36
CA ASP A 528 -0.62 4.16 18.41
C ASP A 528 -1.19 3.99 16.99
N GLU A 529 -2.35 3.34 16.82
CA GLU A 529 -3.02 3.25 15.51
C GLU A 529 -3.56 4.60 15.00
N ILE A 530 -4.07 5.47 15.88
CA ILE A 530 -4.52 6.83 15.55
C ILE A 530 -3.34 7.73 15.23
N ARG A 531 -2.25 7.64 15.99
CA ARG A 531 -0.99 8.35 15.73
C ARG A 531 -0.43 7.92 14.38
N ASN A 532 -0.33 6.62 14.13
CA ASN A 532 0.14 6.10 12.84
C ASN A 532 -0.80 6.50 11.70
N SER A 533 -2.12 6.55 11.93
CA SER A 533 -3.10 7.02 10.94
C SER A 533 -2.98 8.53 10.67
N TYR A 534 -2.78 9.34 11.71
CA TYR A 534 -2.56 10.78 11.60
C TYR A 534 -1.24 11.07 10.87
N GLU A 535 -0.16 10.41 11.27
CA GLU A 535 1.13 10.49 10.61
C GLU A 535 1.02 10.02 9.14
N SER A 536 0.26 8.97 8.85
CA SER A 536 -0.03 8.53 7.47
C SER A 536 -0.74 9.60 6.64
N VAL A 537 -1.73 10.28 7.22
CA VAL A 537 -2.46 11.39 6.57
C VAL A 537 -1.52 12.58 6.34
N GLU A 538 -0.69 12.93 7.32
CA GLU A 538 0.24 14.05 7.19
C GLU A 538 1.32 13.77 6.15
N ARG A 539 1.92 12.57 6.16
CA ARG A 539 2.89 12.11 5.15
C ARG A 539 2.29 12.16 3.74
N THR A 540 1.08 11.63 3.58
CA THR A 540 0.34 11.65 2.31
C THR A 540 0.04 13.08 1.87
N GLY A 541 -0.44 13.92 2.79
CA GLY A 541 -0.77 15.31 2.53
C GLY A 541 0.42 16.13 2.04
N ARG A 542 1.59 15.97 2.67
CA ARG A 542 2.85 16.63 2.23
C ARG A 542 3.22 16.25 0.79
N VAL A 543 3.17 14.96 0.46
CA VAL A 543 3.51 14.46 -0.90
C VAL A 543 2.50 14.97 -1.93
N VAL A 544 1.20 14.81 -1.69
CA VAL A 544 0.15 15.21 -2.64
C VAL A 544 0.15 16.73 -2.84
N ALA A 545 0.31 17.53 -1.78
CA ALA A 545 0.37 18.98 -1.87
C ALA A 545 1.60 19.46 -2.64
N ALA A 546 2.80 18.96 -2.30
CA ALA A 546 4.01 19.34 -3.00
C ALA A 546 3.98 18.95 -4.48
N LEU A 547 3.47 17.75 -4.78
CA LEU A 547 3.29 17.30 -6.16
C LEU A 547 2.35 18.22 -6.95
N ALA A 548 1.19 18.55 -6.39
CA ALA A 548 0.23 19.46 -7.05
C ALA A 548 0.83 20.86 -7.30
N ILE A 549 1.56 21.40 -6.32
CA ILE A 549 2.24 22.69 -6.43
C ILE A 549 3.33 22.65 -7.50
N CYS A 550 4.18 21.62 -7.51
CA CYS A 550 5.26 21.48 -8.50
C CYS A 550 4.69 21.29 -9.91
N ILE A 551 3.64 20.47 -10.10
CA ILE A 551 2.96 20.32 -11.40
C ILE A 551 2.42 21.67 -11.88
N ASN A 552 1.78 22.43 -10.99
CA ASN A 552 1.25 23.74 -11.34
C ASN A 552 2.38 24.72 -11.73
N ASP A 553 3.46 24.79 -10.94
CA ASP A 553 4.62 25.68 -11.19
C ASP A 553 5.29 25.36 -12.53
N TYR A 554 5.48 24.07 -12.86
CA TYR A 554 5.97 23.66 -14.18
C TYR A 554 5.01 24.04 -15.30
N ARG A 555 3.70 23.80 -15.16
CA ARG A 555 2.73 24.17 -16.20
C ARG A 555 2.69 25.69 -16.44
N THR A 556 2.72 26.49 -15.37
CA THR A 556 2.75 27.96 -15.51
C THR A 556 4.06 28.43 -16.14
N THR A 557 5.18 27.84 -15.74
CA THR A 557 6.50 28.21 -16.27
C THR A 557 6.64 27.81 -17.74
N LEU A 558 6.23 26.61 -18.14
CA LEU A 558 6.28 26.15 -19.52
C LEU A 558 5.36 26.97 -20.44
N ASN A 559 4.17 27.36 -19.95
CA ASN A 559 3.27 28.25 -20.68
C ASN A 559 3.87 29.66 -20.85
N ALA A 560 4.54 30.19 -19.81
CA ALA A 560 5.23 31.48 -19.89
C ALA A 560 6.44 31.41 -20.84
N LYS A 561 7.22 30.33 -20.77
CA LYS A 561 8.36 30.08 -21.65
C LYS A 561 7.97 30.14 -23.12
N ALA A 562 6.81 29.57 -23.50
CA ALA A 562 6.30 29.61 -24.87
C ALA A 562 6.03 31.03 -25.41
N THR A 563 5.97 32.05 -24.55
CA THR A 563 5.73 33.45 -24.94
C THR A 563 7.00 34.32 -24.97
N ILE A 564 8.11 33.83 -24.41
CA ILE A 564 9.39 34.55 -24.34
C ILE A 564 10.15 34.30 -25.64
N GLN A 565 10.65 35.35 -26.31
CA GLN A 565 11.41 35.22 -27.55
C GLN A 565 12.92 35.03 -27.32
N ASP A 566 13.44 35.50 -26.18
CA ASP A 566 14.85 35.37 -25.81
C ASP A 566 15.16 34.00 -25.19
N GLU A 567 16.08 33.25 -25.80
CA GLU A 567 16.46 31.89 -25.40
C GLU A 567 17.23 31.87 -24.06
N GLU A 568 17.98 32.94 -23.76
CA GLU A 568 18.69 33.08 -22.49
C GLU A 568 17.71 33.31 -21.33
N GLU A 569 16.72 34.19 -21.52
CA GLU A 569 15.64 34.41 -20.55
C GLU A 569 14.77 33.16 -20.35
N GLN A 570 14.44 32.43 -21.42
CA GLN A 570 13.74 31.15 -21.33
C GLN A 570 14.47 30.14 -20.42
N THR A 571 15.77 30.01 -20.61
CA THR A 571 16.62 29.08 -19.84
C THR A 571 16.65 29.48 -18.36
N LYS A 572 16.82 30.78 -18.06
CA LYS A 572 16.82 31.29 -16.68
C LYS A 572 15.50 31.02 -15.96
N VAL A 573 14.37 31.24 -16.63
CA VAL A 573 13.03 31.03 -16.05
C VAL A 573 12.79 29.55 -15.73
N LEU A 574 13.27 28.66 -16.60
CA LEU A 574 13.17 27.21 -16.37
C LEU A 574 14.11 26.72 -15.26
N GLN A 575 15.38 27.14 -15.24
CA GLN A 575 16.33 26.82 -14.17
C GLN A 575 15.79 27.26 -12.80
N ALA A 576 15.21 28.46 -12.73
CA ALA A 576 14.56 28.94 -11.51
C ALA A 576 13.37 28.04 -11.10
N CYS A 577 12.59 27.52 -12.05
CA CYS A 577 11.51 26.56 -11.78
C CYS A 577 12.04 25.21 -11.28
N HIS A 578 13.09 24.67 -11.92
CA HIS A 578 13.76 23.45 -11.48
C HIS A 578 14.24 23.60 -10.03
N LYS A 579 14.92 24.71 -9.71
CA LYS A 579 15.41 24.99 -8.36
C LYS A 579 14.30 25.06 -7.31
N ARG A 580 13.23 25.82 -7.58
CA ARG A 580 12.07 25.92 -6.66
C ARG A 580 11.41 24.57 -6.41
N CYS A 581 11.22 23.77 -7.47
CA CYS A 581 10.59 22.46 -7.36
C CYS A 581 11.50 21.47 -6.61
N ALA A 582 12.80 21.47 -6.90
CA ALA A 582 13.79 20.65 -6.21
C ALA A 582 13.82 20.95 -4.70
N GLU A 583 13.82 22.23 -4.31
CA GLU A 583 13.82 22.64 -2.89
C GLU A 583 12.54 22.23 -2.16
N ARG A 584 11.37 22.34 -2.81
CA ARG A 584 10.09 21.89 -2.23
C ARG A 584 10.08 20.37 -2.05
N THR A 585 10.52 19.63 -3.06
CA THR A 585 10.59 18.17 -2.97
C THR A 585 11.60 17.74 -1.92
N PHE A 586 12.77 18.37 -1.84
CA PHE A 586 13.80 18.10 -0.82
C PHE A 586 13.21 18.16 0.59
N LYS A 587 12.48 19.22 0.92
CA LYS A 587 11.83 19.38 2.23
C LYS A 587 10.83 18.27 2.55
N VAL A 588 10.11 17.76 1.53
CA VAL A 588 9.19 16.63 1.71
C VAL A 588 9.96 15.34 1.93
N LEU A 589 11.02 15.10 1.15
CA LEU A 589 11.83 13.89 1.27
C LEU A 589 12.52 13.81 2.64
N GLU A 590 13.12 14.91 3.08
CA GLU A 590 13.76 15.04 4.40
C GLU A 590 12.75 14.83 5.53
N LYS A 591 11.59 15.50 5.47
CA LYS A 591 10.58 15.44 6.56
C LYS A 591 9.87 14.09 6.66
N ASN A 592 9.66 13.39 5.54
CA ASN A 592 9.08 12.05 5.56
C ASN A 592 10.13 10.98 5.91
N GLY A 593 11.41 11.19 5.63
CA GLY A 593 12.45 10.26 6.02
C GLY A 593 12.38 8.89 5.32
N GLY A 594 13.24 7.95 5.75
CA GLY A 594 13.19 6.56 5.33
C GLY A 594 13.31 6.37 3.81
N ILE A 595 12.29 5.79 3.21
CA ILE A 595 12.22 5.48 1.77
C ILE A 595 12.36 6.74 0.92
N PHE A 596 11.83 7.87 1.38
CA PHE A 596 11.93 9.13 0.64
C PHE A 596 13.35 9.71 0.64
N ILE A 597 14.12 9.53 1.72
CA ILE A 597 15.55 9.88 1.72
C ILE A 597 16.28 9.01 0.70
N LYS A 598 15.98 7.70 0.67
CA LYS A 598 16.57 6.79 -0.31
C LYS A 598 16.22 7.19 -1.75
N LEU A 599 14.97 7.56 -2.01
CA LEU A 599 14.57 8.12 -3.31
C LEU A 599 15.38 9.37 -3.65
N GLY A 600 15.59 10.28 -2.69
CA GLY A 600 16.44 11.45 -2.86
C GLY A 600 17.90 11.10 -3.21
N GLN A 601 18.47 10.10 -2.55
CA GLN A 601 19.83 9.58 -2.82
C GLN A 601 19.95 9.02 -4.24
N HIS A 602 18.91 8.31 -4.72
CA HIS A 602 18.85 7.85 -6.10
C HIS A 602 18.78 9.02 -7.09
N LEU A 603 17.95 10.03 -6.81
CA LEU A 603 17.78 11.20 -7.67
C LEU A 603 19.04 12.08 -7.71
N SER A 604 19.75 12.24 -6.59
CA SER A 604 20.98 13.05 -6.56
C SER A 604 22.13 12.43 -7.35
N ALA A 605 22.14 11.11 -7.54
CA ALA A 605 23.17 10.42 -8.32
C ALA A 605 22.93 10.47 -9.85
N MET A 606 21.80 11.00 -10.32
CA MET A 606 21.41 10.99 -11.74
C MET A 606 21.83 12.27 -12.50
N ASN A 607 23.11 12.65 -12.40
CA ASN A 607 23.64 13.90 -12.99
C ASN A 607 23.52 14.01 -14.51
N TYR A 608 23.35 12.90 -15.23
CA TYR A 608 23.19 12.88 -16.69
C TYR A 608 21.72 12.91 -17.13
N LEU A 609 20.76 12.77 -16.20
CA LEU A 609 19.31 12.73 -16.51
C LEU A 609 18.56 13.93 -15.99
N LEU A 610 18.91 14.37 -14.79
CA LEU A 610 18.19 15.42 -14.11
C LEU A 610 18.98 16.73 -14.22
N PRO A 611 18.28 17.87 -14.34
CA PRO A 611 18.92 19.17 -14.29
C PRO A 611 19.77 19.32 -13.02
N PRO A 612 20.90 20.04 -13.08
CA PRO A 612 21.81 20.19 -11.94
C PRO A 612 21.11 20.79 -10.72
N GLU A 613 20.06 21.59 -10.90
CA GLU A 613 19.26 22.14 -9.80
C GLU A 613 18.60 21.05 -8.95
N TRP A 614 18.22 19.90 -9.54
CA TRP A 614 17.67 18.76 -8.80
C TRP A 614 18.76 17.97 -8.09
N THR A 615 19.82 17.60 -8.82
CA THR A 615 20.85 16.72 -8.26
C THR A 615 21.64 17.40 -7.15
N THR A 616 22.05 18.66 -7.35
CA THR A 616 22.78 19.44 -6.34
C THR A 616 21.94 19.69 -5.08
N THR A 617 20.64 19.94 -5.22
CA THR A 617 19.74 20.19 -4.08
C THR A 617 19.56 18.95 -3.20
N PHE A 618 19.70 17.75 -3.77
CA PHE A 618 19.53 16.49 -3.04
C PHE A 618 20.81 15.90 -2.46
N VAL A 619 21.99 16.45 -2.79
CA VAL A 619 23.29 16.03 -2.19
C VAL A 619 23.24 15.90 -0.66
N PRO A 620 22.62 16.81 0.13
CA PRO A 620 22.57 16.66 1.59
C PRO A 620 21.88 15.38 2.10
N LEU A 621 21.00 14.77 1.30
CA LEU A 621 20.31 13.51 1.65
C LEU A 621 21.25 12.29 1.61
N GLN A 622 22.45 12.42 1.04
CA GLN A 622 23.46 11.35 1.00
C GLN A 622 24.24 11.25 2.32
N ASP A 623 24.53 12.39 2.98
CA ASP A 623 25.45 12.42 4.12
C ASP A 623 24.76 12.56 5.49
N LYS A 624 23.57 13.16 5.58
CA LYS A 624 22.88 13.42 6.86
C LYS A 624 21.54 12.68 6.96
N CYS A 625 21.61 11.42 7.37
CA CYS A 625 20.41 10.63 7.65
C CYS A 625 19.97 10.81 9.13
N PRO A 626 18.66 10.84 9.41
CA PRO A 626 18.15 10.92 10.78
C PRO A 626 18.50 9.68 11.59
N VAL A 627 18.73 9.86 12.89
CA VAL A 627 19.06 8.78 13.82
C VAL A 627 17.85 8.45 14.69
N SER A 628 17.49 7.17 14.77
CA SER A 628 16.47 6.66 15.70
C SER A 628 17.00 6.63 17.13
N SER A 629 16.11 6.87 18.09
CA SER A 629 16.48 6.86 19.51
C SER A 629 16.88 5.45 19.95
N PHE A 630 17.87 5.35 20.84
CA PHE A 630 18.31 4.07 21.38
C PHE A 630 17.17 3.26 22.02
N ALA A 631 16.25 3.95 22.72
CA ALA A 631 15.07 3.31 23.32
C ALA A 631 14.16 2.64 22.27
N SER A 632 13.96 3.27 21.11
CA SER A 632 13.16 2.69 20.03
C SER A 632 13.82 1.45 19.41
N ILE A 633 15.16 1.43 19.37
CA ILE A 633 15.95 0.31 18.86
C ILE A 633 15.90 -0.86 19.84
N GLU A 634 16.02 -0.58 21.15
CA GLU A 634 15.93 -1.63 22.17
C GLU A 634 14.55 -2.30 22.16
N ASP A 635 13.47 -1.51 22.05
CA ASP A 635 12.10 -2.04 21.92
C ASP A 635 11.92 -2.86 20.63
N MET A 636 12.43 -2.37 19.49
CA MET A 636 12.42 -3.12 18.24
C MET A 636 13.20 -4.45 18.36
N PHE A 637 14.39 -4.42 19.00
CA PHE A 637 15.23 -5.58 19.20
C PHE A 637 14.52 -6.64 20.05
N ARG A 638 13.89 -6.23 21.16
CA ARG A 638 13.09 -7.13 22.02
C ARG A 638 11.96 -7.79 21.24
N LYS A 639 11.22 -7.00 20.45
CA LYS A 639 10.09 -7.49 19.63
C LYS A 639 10.53 -8.50 18.57
N ASP A 640 11.69 -8.30 17.95
CA ASP A 640 12.18 -9.15 16.85
C ASP A 640 12.90 -10.41 17.30
N THR A 641 13.58 -10.35 18.44
CA THR A 641 14.44 -11.44 18.90
C THR A 641 13.82 -12.23 20.05
N ASN A 642 12.73 -11.74 20.66
CA ASN A 642 12.16 -12.25 21.92
C ASN A 642 13.18 -12.32 23.07
N GLY A 643 14.25 -11.52 23.02
CA GLY A 643 15.30 -11.44 24.02
C GLY A 643 15.79 -10.01 24.24
N GLU A 644 16.59 -9.79 25.26
CA GLU A 644 17.15 -8.48 25.56
C GLU A 644 18.46 -8.25 24.81
N LEU A 645 18.74 -7.00 24.46
CA LEU A 645 19.97 -6.63 23.76
C LEU A 645 21.22 -7.05 24.57
N TRP A 646 21.14 -6.94 25.89
CA TRP A 646 22.18 -7.29 26.87
C TRP A 646 22.37 -8.79 27.11
N ASP A 647 21.48 -9.63 26.56
CA ASP A 647 21.65 -11.09 26.59
C ASP A 647 22.75 -11.52 25.59
N ILE A 648 22.85 -10.80 24.47
CA ILE A 648 23.75 -11.12 23.35
C ILE A 648 25.05 -10.31 23.41
N PHE A 649 24.98 -9.04 23.81
CA PHE A 649 26.11 -8.13 23.81
C PHE A 649 26.56 -7.79 25.25
N SER A 650 27.87 -7.83 25.49
CA SER A 650 28.47 -7.33 26.74
C SER A 650 28.60 -5.81 26.74
N GLU A 651 28.78 -5.21 25.57
CA GLU A 651 28.84 -3.77 25.34
C GLU A 651 28.06 -3.43 24.07
N PHE A 652 27.32 -2.32 24.07
CA PHE A 652 26.62 -1.81 22.90
C PHE A 652 26.60 -0.28 22.96
N SER A 653 27.13 0.38 21.93
CA SER A 653 27.17 1.85 21.85
C SER A 653 25.77 2.41 21.64
N SER A 654 25.31 3.28 22.54
CA SER A 654 24.01 3.97 22.39
C SER A 654 24.00 4.93 21.20
N GLU A 655 25.14 5.54 20.89
CA GLU A 655 25.33 6.35 19.70
C GLU A 655 25.75 5.47 18.52
N PRO A 656 25.09 5.59 17.34
CA PRO A 656 25.51 4.88 16.16
C PRO A 656 26.82 5.43 15.61
N ILE A 657 27.66 4.56 15.04
CA ILE A 657 28.86 4.98 14.29
C ILE A 657 28.49 5.62 12.94
N GLY A 658 27.32 5.30 12.40
CA GLY A 658 26.79 5.88 11.18
C GLY A 658 25.30 5.57 11.00
N ALA A 659 24.61 6.45 10.29
CA ALA A 659 23.22 6.28 9.89
C ALA A 659 23.09 6.41 8.37
N ALA A 660 22.29 5.53 7.79
CA ALA A 660 21.93 5.48 6.39
C ALA A 660 20.42 5.71 6.24
N SER A 661 19.89 5.68 5.01
CA SER A 661 18.48 6.01 4.74
C SER A 661 17.49 5.01 5.35
N LEU A 662 17.87 3.74 5.50
CA LEU A 662 17.00 2.67 6.01
C LEU A 662 17.41 2.15 7.40
N ALA A 663 18.61 2.48 7.86
CA ALA A 663 19.22 1.78 8.99
C ALA A 663 20.33 2.61 9.64
N GLN A 664 20.69 2.23 10.86
CA GLN A 664 21.85 2.76 11.55
C GLN A 664 22.72 1.63 12.11
N VAL A 665 24.01 1.91 12.27
CA VAL A 665 25.01 0.94 12.66
C VAL A 665 25.57 1.29 14.03
N HIS A 666 25.62 0.32 14.93
CA HIS A 666 26.16 0.46 16.28
C HIS A 666 27.37 -0.45 16.46
N LEU A 667 28.36 0.02 17.22
CA LEU A 667 29.45 -0.83 17.68
C LEU A 667 28.99 -1.63 18.91
N ALA A 668 29.31 -2.92 18.93
CA ALA A 668 29.02 -3.78 20.05
C ALA A 668 30.12 -4.83 20.26
N THR A 669 30.08 -5.49 21.42
CA THR A 669 30.97 -6.60 21.77
C THR A 669 30.12 -7.81 22.13
N LEU A 670 30.36 -8.95 21.46
CA LEU A 670 29.63 -10.19 21.73
C LEU A 670 30.00 -10.76 23.09
N LYS A 671 28.99 -11.15 23.88
CA LYS A 671 29.17 -11.65 25.25
C LYS A 671 29.88 -13.01 25.31
N GLU A 672 29.60 -13.90 24.37
CA GLU A 672 30.16 -15.27 24.35
C GLU A 672 31.62 -15.32 23.90
N SER A 673 32.00 -14.49 22.93
CA SER A 673 33.32 -14.55 22.28
C SER A 673 34.25 -13.37 22.61
N GLY A 674 33.72 -12.27 23.16
CA GLY A 674 34.45 -11.01 23.33
C GLY A 674 34.79 -10.30 22.01
N ARG A 675 34.27 -10.79 20.86
CA ARG A 675 34.57 -10.22 19.55
C ARG A 675 33.81 -8.90 19.34
N LYS A 676 34.52 -7.88 18.83
CA LYS A 676 33.92 -6.62 18.38
C LYS A 676 33.14 -6.80 17.08
N VAL A 677 31.94 -6.26 17.03
CA VAL A 677 30.99 -6.40 15.93
C VAL A 677 30.33 -5.07 15.58
N ALA A 678 29.92 -4.94 14.33
CA ALA A 678 29.03 -3.89 13.85
C ALA A 678 27.61 -4.46 13.76
N VAL A 679 26.66 -3.77 14.40
CA VAL A 679 25.25 -4.17 14.48
C VAL A 679 24.42 -3.15 13.70
N LYS A 680 23.99 -3.53 12.50
CA LYS A 680 23.13 -2.70 11.64
C LYS A 680 21.68 -3.04 11.97
N VAL A 681 20.92 -2.01 12.36
CA VAL A 681 19.51 -2.09 12.78
C VAL A 681 18.69 -1.16 11.91
N GLN A 682 17.54 -1.63 11.43
CA GLN A 682 16.62 -0.76 10.69
C GLN A 682 16.04 0.34 11.57
N HIS A 683 15.65 1.47 10.97
CA HIS A 683 14.83 2.44 11.67
C HIS A 683 13.46 1.84 12.02
N PRO A 684 13.03 1.84 13.30
CA PRO A 684 11.78 1.17 13.71
C PRO A 684 10.53 1.63 12.96
N ASP A 685 10.46 2.91 12.60
CA ASP A 685 9.30 3.53 11.93
C ASP A 685 9.07 3.00 10.49
N LEU A 686 10.07 2.37 9.88
CA LEU A 686 9.96 1.88 8.49
C LEU A 686 8.92 0.78 8.32
N GLU A 687 8.73 -0.09 9.31
CA GLU A 687 7.76 -1.19 9.23
C GLU A 687 6.32 -0.66 9.04
N ALA A 688 5.99 0.44 9.70
CA ALA A 688 4.66 1.02 9.67
C ALA A 688 4.36 1.74 8.35
N PHE A 689 5.34 2.46 7.78
CA PHE A 689 5.12 3.38 6.66
C PHE A 689 5.59 2.85 5.31
N ALA A 690 6.40 1.78 5.26
CA ALA A 690 6.98 1.30 4.00
C ALA A 690 5.97 1.02 2.87
N PRO A 691 4.84 0.34 3.12
CA PRO A 691 3.84 0.11 2.07
C PRO A 691 3.17 1.40 1.59
N LEU A 692 2.95 2.36 2.49
CA LEU A 692 2.34 3.65 2.16
C LEU A 692 3.30 4.50 1.31
N ASP A 693 4.56 4.62 1.73
CA ASP A 693 5.56 5.44 1.05
C ASP A 693 5.86 4.90 -0.36
N LEU A 694 5.89 3.57 -0.54
CA LEU A 694 5.97 2.95 -1.87
C LEU A 694 4.76 3.30 -2.74
N ALA A 695 3.55 3.22 -2.19
CA ALA A 695 2.33 3.57 -2.91
C ALA A 695 2.30 5.07 -3.30
N LEU A 696 2.76 5.96 -2.41
CA LEU A 696 2.88 7.39 -2.67
C LEU A 696 3.94 7.69 -3.74
N THR A 697 5.05 6.96 -3.74
CA THR A 697 6.09 7.06 -4.77
C THR A 697 5.54 6.65 -6.13
N LYS A 698 4.87 5.50 -6.22
CA LYS A 698 4.19 5.04 -7.45
C LYS A 698 3.14 6.05 -7.93
N TYR A 699 2.30 6.55 -7.01
CA TYR A 699 1.29 7.57 -7.31
C TYR A 699 1.94 8.84 -7.88
N THR A 700 3.06 9.28 -7.30
CA THR A 700 3.78 10.47 -7.72
C THR A 700 4.28 10.33 -9.16
N PHE A 701 5.01 9.26 -9.48
CA PHE A 701 5.54 9.05 -10.82
C PHE A 701 4.45 8.77 -11.87
N SER A 702 3.39 8.04 -11.49
CA SER A 702 2.21 7.83 -12.37
C SER A 702 1.49 9.14 -12.69
N THR A 703 1.41 10.04 -11.70
CA THR A 703 0.79 11.36 -11.87
C THR A 703 1.67 12.26 -12.73
N LEU A 704 2.99 12.26 -12.50
CA LEU A 704 3.94 13.01 -13.35
C LEU A 704 3.83 12.58 -14.81
N LYS A 705 3.82 11.27 -15.09
CA LYS A 705 3.59 10.73 -16.45
C LYS A 705 2.26 11.17 -17.06
N ARG A 706 1.21 11.34 -16.26
CA ARG A 706 -0.10 11.81 -16.73
C ARG A 706 -0.08 13.28 -17.17
N PHE A 707 0.70 14.13 -16.51
CA PHE A 707 0.79 15.56 -16.81
C PHE A 707 1.94 15.90 -17.78
N PHE A 708 3.03 15.13 -17.75
CA PHE A 708 4.25 15.30 -18.52
C PHE A 708 4.65 13.95 -19.16
N PRO A 709 3.89 13.47 -20.16
CA PRO A 709 4.11 12.15 -20.77
C PRO A 709 5.46 12.00 -21.47
N GLU A 710 6.07 13.12 -21.87
CA GLU A 710 7.41 13.20 -22.46
C GLU A 710 8.52 12.75 -21.48
N TYR A 711 8.27 12.83 -20.16
CA TYR A 711 9.24 12.53 -19.11
C TYR A 711 8.80 11.31 -18.29
N ASP A 712 8.90 10.11 -18.89
CA ASP A 712 8.53 8.87 -18.22
C ASP A 712 9.59 8.42 -17.19
N LEU A 713 9.33 8.77 -15.93
CA LEU A 713 10.12 8.35 -14.77
C LEU A 713 9.46 7.20 -13.99
N GLU A 714 8.41 6.56 -14.53
CA GLU A 714 7.68 5.48 -13.86
C GLU A 714 8.58 4.25 -13.57
N TRP A 715 9.61 4.06 -14.40
CA TRP A 715 10.62 3.02 -14.20
C TRP A 715 11.33 3.12 -12.85
N LEU A 716 11.52 4.32 -12.30
CA LEU A 716 12.16 4.53 -11.00
C LEU A 716 11.32 3.96 -9.87
N SER A 717 10.00 4.24 -9.88
CA SER A 717 9.07 3.65 -8.92
C SER A 717 9.00 2.12 -9.05
N SER A 718 9.05 1.62 -10.28
CA SER A 718 9.00 0.19 -10.56
C SER A 718 10.26 -0.55 -10.11
N GLU A 719 11.42 0.13 -10.10
CA GLU A 719 12.66 -0.41 -9.56
C GLU A 719 12.65 -0.42 -8.03
N MET A 720 12.15 0.65 -7.40
CA MET A 720 11.98 0.68 -5.94
C MET A 720 11.02 -0.39 -5.42
N GLU A 721 9.91 -0.67 -6.13
CA GLU A 721 8.97 -1.73 -5.78
C GLU A 721 9.63 -3.13 -5.74
N VAL A 722 10.69 -3.36 -6.52
CA VAL A 722 11.42 -4.63 -6.58
C VAL A 722 12.62 -4.67 -5.62
N SER A 723 13.37 -3.56 -5.53
CA SER A 723 14.60 -3.48 -4.74
C SER A 723 14.34 -3.28 -3.26
N LEU A 724 13.43 -2.38 -2.91
CA LEU A 724 13.24 -1.96 -1.53
C LEU A 724 12.79 -3.09 -0.61
N PRO A 725 11.86 -3.99 -0.99
CA PRO A 725 11.49 -5.12 -0.12
C PRO A 725 12.67 -6.05 0.19
N LYS A 726 13.62 -6.19 -0.74
CA LYS A 726 14.85 -6.97 -0.54
C LYS A 726 15.82 -6.25 0.39
N GLU A 727 15.95 -4.94 0.25
CA GLU A 727 16.80 -4.13 1.14
C GLU A 727 16.25 -4.01 2.58
N LEU A 728 14.94 -4.11 2.74
CA LEU A 728 14.27 -4.18 4.05
C LEU A 728 14.32 -5.57 4.68
N ASP A 729 14.95 -6.55 4.04
CA ASP A 729 15.24 -7.85 4.65
C ASP A 729 16.74 -8.07 4.71
N PHE A 730 17.35 -7.83 5.88
CA PHE A 730 18.80 -8.01 6.05
C PHE A 730 19.27 -9.46 5.96
N GLN A 731 18.35 -10.44 5.87
CA GLN A 731 18.74 -11.80 5.51
C GLN A 731 19.20 -11.88 4.06
N GLU A 732 18.55 -11.14 3.15
CA GLU A 732 18.97 -11.01 1.75
C GLU A 732 20.34 -10.33 1.66
N GLU A 733 20.56 -9.26 2.43
CA GLU A 733 21.87 -8.58 2.52
C GLU A 733 22.97 -9.54 3.03
N ALA A 734 22.67 -10.31 4.07
CA ALA A 734 23.59 -11.31 4.61
C ALA A 734 23.96 -12.39 3.58
N ASP A 735 22.98 -12.88 2.83
CA ASP A 735 23.20 -13.89 1.80
C ASP A 735 23.99 -13.33 0.61
N ASN A 736 23.73 -12.09 0.20
CA ASN A 736 24.52 -11.38 -0.79
C ASN A 736 25.99 -11.24 -0.35
N ALA A 737 26.23 -10.82 0.90
CA ALA A 737 27.58 -10.70 1.45
C ALA A 737 28.32 -12.05 1.46
N ARG A 738 27.65 -13.14 1.86
CA ARG A 738 28.22 -14.50 1.83
C ARG A 738 28.53 -14.98 0.42
N ARG A 739 27.60 -14.79 -0.53
CA ARG A 739 27.81 -15.14 -1.95
C ARG A 739 28.99 -14.39 -2.53
N MET A 740 29.05 -13.08 -2.29
CA MET A 740 30.13 -12.23 -2.78
C MET A 740 31.48 -12.62 -2.18
N LYS A 741 31.52 -12.89 -0.87
CA LYS A 741 32.72 -13.39 -0.18
C LYS A 741 33.19 -14.73 -0.76
N ALA A 742 32.28 -15.67 -1.02
CA ALA A 742 32.59 -16.95 -1.63
C ALA A 742 33.09 -16.83 -3.08
N HIS A 743 32.59 -15.85 -3.83
CA HIS A 743 33.07 -15.55 -5.19
C HIS A 743 34.51 -15.06 -5.18
N PHE A 744 34.79 -14.02 -4.39
CA PHE A 744 36.12 -13.40 -4.31
C PHE A 744 37.15 -14.24 -3.55
N ALA A 745 36.73 -15.22 -2.74
CA ALA A 745 37.66 -16.19 -2.14
C ALA A 745 38.44 -17.01 -3.18
N LYS A 746 37.93 -17.10 -4.42
CA LYS A 746 38.60 -17.75 -5.56
C LYS A 746 39.69 -16.86 -6.18
N MET A 747 39.77 -15.58 -5.80
CA MET A 747 40.64 -14.55 -6.37
C MET A 747 41.44 -13.83 -5.27
N PRO A 748 42.32 -14.54 -4.54
CA PRO A 748 43.04 -13.99 -3.38
C PRO A 748 43.97 -12.80 -3.73
N GLU A 749 44.32 -12.64 -5.00
CA GLU A 749 45.09 -11.53 -5.53
C GLU A 749 44.38 -10.18 -5.37
N LEU A 750 43.04 -10.15 -5.45
CA LEU A 750 42.26 -8.93 -5.25
C LEU A 750 42.12 -8.64 -3.74
N PRO A 751 42.46 -7.42 -3.28
CA PRO A 751 42.47 -7.08 -1.87
C PRO A 751 41.07 -6.72 -1.32
N LEU A 752 40.02 -7.47 -1.70
CA LEU A 752 38.66 -7.20 -1.25
C LEU A 752 38.37 -7.91 0.08
N VAL A 753 37.89 -7.15 1.06
CA VAL A 753 37.46 -7.63 2.37
C VAL A 753 35.98 -7.38 2.51
N ILE A 754 35.24 -8.46 2.74
CA ILE A 754 33.81 -8.41 3.07
C ILE A 754 33.66 -8.83 4.53
N PRO A 755 33.11 -7.96 5.40
CA PRO A 755 32.87 -8.28 6.79
C PRO A 755 32.15 -9.62 6.95
N GLU A 756 32.62 -10.43 7.90
CA GLU A 756 31.99 -11.71 8.17
C GLU A 756 30.63 -11.51 8.82
N VAL A 757 29.57 -12.03 8.20
CA VAL A 757 28.22 -12.02 8.79
C VAL A 757 28.12 -13.11 9.83
N ILE A 758 27.88 -12.72 11.08
CA ILE A 758 27.78 -13.62 12.23
C ILE A 758 26.37 -14.19 12.29
N TRP A 759 25.36 -13.34 12.23
CA TRP A 759 23.96 -13.73 12.05
C TRP A 759 23.13 -12.57 11.48
N ALA A 760 21.98 -12.92 10.91
CA ALA A 760 21.01 -11.95 10.41
C ALA A 760 19.58 -12.37 10.77
N ARG A 761 18.73 -11.36 10.92
CA ARG A 761 17.27 -11.39 11.02
C ARG A 761 16.75 -10.33 10.07
N LYS A 762 15.42 -10.27 9.89
CA LYS A 762 14.80 -9.37 8.92
C LYS A 762 15.22 -7.90 9.10
N ARG A 763 15.31 -7.40 10.33
CA ARG A 763 15.64 -5.99 10.63
C ARG A 763 17.00 -5.77 11.31
N ILE A 764 17.75 -6.83 11.57
CA ILE A 764 19.01 -6.76 12.32
C ILE A 764 20.06 -7.66 11.65
N ILE A 765 21.24 -7.11 11.36
CA ILE A 765 22.39 -7.87 10.90
C ILE A 765 23.61 -7.54 11.75
N VAL A 766 24.30 -8.60 12.19
CA VAL A 766 25.50 -8.51 13.01
C VAL A 766 26.67 -9.04 12.21
N MET A 767 27.68 -8.20 12.03
CA MET A 767 28.86 -8.50 11.23
C MET A 767 30.16 -8.13 11.95
N ALA A 768 31.27 -8.70 11.50
CA ALA A 768 32.59 -8.36 12.01
C ALA A 768 32.86 -6.85 11.88
N CYS A 769 33.42 -6.25 12.93
CA CYS A 769 33.80 -4.84 12.89
C CYS A 769 35.14 -4.68 12.14
N GLU A 770 35.07 -4.33 10.86
CA GLU A 770 36.24 -4.03 10.01
C GLU A 770 36.40 -2.50 9.89
N SER A 771 37.58 -1.96 10.15
CA SER A 771 37.82 -0.50 10.12
C SER A 771 38.79 -0.10 9.01
N GLY A 772 38.52 1.05 8.37
CA GLY A 772 39.36 1.69 7.36
C GLY A 772 39.00 3.17 7.22
N ALA A 773 39.68 3.89 6.32
CA ALA A 773 39.37 5.28 5.97
C ALA A 773 38.55 5.35 4.69
N ARG A 774 37.75 6.41 4.50
CA ARG A 774 36.99 6.58 3.25
C ARG A 774 37.94 6.78 2.05
N PRO A 775 37.54 6.42 0.82
CA PRO A 775 38.37 6.59 -0.38
C PRO A 775 38.76 8.05 -0.66
N ASP A 776 37.92 9.01 -0.26
CA ASP A 776 38.14 10.46 -0.43
C ASP A 776 39.01 11.09 0.68
N ASP A 777 39.45 10.31 1.68
CA ASP A 777 40.43 10.76 2.68
C ASP A 777 41.86 10.71 2.11
N LEU A 778 42.15 11.70 1.25
CA LEU A 778 43.44 11.81 0.57
C LEU A 778 44.62 11.95 1.55
N GLU A 779 44.39 12.59 2.70
CA GLU A 779 45.40 12.77 3.74
C GLU A 779 45.79 11.41 4.36
N TYR A 780 44.81 10.56 4.67
CA TYR A 780 45.06 9.21 5.15
C TYR A 780 45.86 8.37 4.14
N LEU A 781 45.49 8.43 2.85
CA LEU A 781 46.16 7.66 1.81
C LEU A 781 47.63 8.08 1.69
N ASP A 782 47.90 9.38 1.63
CA ASP A 782 49.26 9.92 1.51
C ASP A 782 50.11 9.58 2.75
N LYS A 783 49.56 9.78 3.95
CA LYS A 783 50.24 9.48 5.23
C LYS A 783 50.61 8.00 5.37
N ASN A 784 49.80 7.12 4.79
CA ASN A 784 50.03 5.67 4.85
C ASN A 784 50.84 5.12 3.68
N GLY A 785 51.22 5.96 2.71
CA GLY A 785 51.93 5.55 1.50
C GLY A 785 51.09 4.63 0.61
N ILE A 786 49.79 4.88 0.54
CA ILE A 786 48.85 4.17 -0.33
C ILE A 786 48.74 4.94 -1.64
N ASP A 787 49.04 4.28 -2.76
CA ASP A 787 49.00 4.91 -4.07
C ASP A 787 47.54 5.06 -4.55
N ARG A 788 47.08 6.29 -4.73
CA ARG A 788 45.72 6.64 -5.18
C ARG A 788 45.40 6.02 -6.55
N ASP A 789 46.38 5.98 -7.45
CA ASP A 789 46.26 5.36 -8.77
C ASP A 789 46.07 3.83 -8.67
N GLU A 790 46.61 3.21 -7.62
CA GLU A 790 46.44 1.78 -7.35
C GLU A 790 45.10 1.48 -6.68
N VAL A 791 44.60 2.38 -5.82
CA VAL A 791 43.25 2.31 -5.26
C VAL A 791 42.21 2.32 -6.38
N SER A 792 42.31 3.30 -7.29
CA SER A 792 41.44 3.38 -8.48
C SER A 792 41.49 2.09 -9.32
N ALA A 793 42.70 1.63 -9.69
CA ALA A 793 42.85 0.41 -10.48
C ALA A 793 42.29 -0.84 -9.76
N THR A 794 42.42 -0.90 -8.44
CA THR A 794 41.88 -1.99 -7.62
C THR A 794 40.36 -1.98 -7.61
N LEU A 795 39.75 -0.82 -7.41
CA LEU A 795 38.29 -0.66 -7.50
C LEU A 795 37.80 -1.05 -8.89
N ALA A 796 38.48 -0.61 -9.96
CA ALA A 796 38.17 -0.98 -11.32
C ALA A 796 38.23 -2.52 -11.52
N ARG A 797 39.27 -3.20 -11.03
CA ARG A 797 39.36 -4.68 -11.12
C ARG A 797 38.21 -5.37 -10.37
N ILE A 798 37.88 -4.91 -9.17
CA ILE A 798 36.81 -5.48 -8.35
C ILE A 798 35.45 -5.33 -9.04
N PHE A 799 35.07 -4.13 -9.48
CA PHE A 799 33.76 -3.92 -10.11
C PHE A 799 33.66 -4.52 -11.51
N ASN A 800 34.76 -4.53 -12.29
CA ASN A 800 34.76 -5.24 -13.57
C ASN A 800 34.63 -6.77 -13.39
N GLU A 801 35.17 -7.35 -12.32
CA GLU A 801 34.88 -8.73 -11.97
C GLU A 801 33.39 -8.94 -11.65
N MET A 802 32.74 -8.02 -10.94
CA MET A 802 31.30 -8.11 -10.65
C MET A 802 30.42 -7.99 -11.92
N ILE A 803 30.86 -7.20 -12.90
CA ILE A 803 30.12 -6.98 -14.17
C ILE A 803 30.36 -8.14 -15.14
N PHE A 804 31.61 -8.54 -15.35
CA PHE A 804 32.03 -9.45 -16.43
C PHE A 804 32.46 -10.84 -15.96
N GLY A 805 32.70 -11.03 -14.67
CA GLY A 805 33.07 -12.32 -14.08
C GLY A 805 31.99 -13.38 -14.27
N ASP A 806 32.39 -14.64 -14.46
CA ASP A 806 31.44 -15.73 -14.65
C ASP A 806 30.70 -16.05 -13.34
N GLY A 807 29.37 -16.06 -13.38
CA GLY A 807 28.53 -16.22 -12.17
C GLY A 807 28.67 -15.12 -11.12
N ALA A 808 29.40 -14.03 -11.40
CA ALA A 808 29.63 -12.97 -10.44
C ALA A 808 28.33 -12.18 -10.14
N PRO A 809 28.01 -11.90 -8.87
CA PRO A 809 26.90 -11.02 -8.53
C PRO A 809 27.30 -9.55 -8.71
N LEU A 810 26.39 -8.73 -9.27
CA LEU A 810 26.61 -7.30 -9.49
C LEU A 810 26.16 -6.47 -8.28
N HIS A 811 27.09 -5.73 -7.68
CA HIS A 811 26.80 -4.71 -6.68
C HIS A 811 26.33 -3.41 -7.37
N CYS A 812 25.10 -2.96 -7.11
CA CYS A 812 24.48 -1.85 -7.85
C CYS A 812 24.48 -0.48 -7.12
N ASP A 813 25.16 -0.38 -5.97
CA ASP A 813 25.25 0.87 -5.19
C ASP A 813 26.63 1.17 -4.57
N PRO A 814 27.75 1.12 -5.33
CA PRO A 814 29.08 1.29 -4.75
C PRO A 814 29.46 2.76 -4.54
N HIS A 815 28.81 3.46 -3.62
CA HIS A 815 29.17 4.83 -3.27
C HIS A 815 30.28 4.89 -2.19
N GLY A 816 30.98 6.02 -2.09
CA GLY A 816 32.12 6.20 -1.18
C GLY A 816 31.83 5.90 0.29
N GLY A 817 30.61 6.16 0.76
CA GLY A 817 30.17 5.79 2.11
C GLY A 817 30.14 4.29 2.43
N ASN A 818 30.08 3.40 1.42
CA ASN A 818 30.02 1.94 1.61
C ASN A 818 31.38 1.25 1.43
N ILE A 819 32.43 2.02 1.17
CA ILE A 819 33.78 1.52 0.87
C ILE A 819 34.75 2.13 1.87
N ALA A 820 35.72 1.34 2.34
CA ALA A 820 36.85 1.87 3.09
C ALA A 820 38.17 1.24 2.65
N ILE A 821 39.25 2.00 2.79
CA ILE A 821 40.61 1.58 2.50
C ILE A 821 41.33 1.35 3.83
N ARG A 822 41.89 0.16 4.01
CA ARG A 822 42.66 -0.21 5.18
C ARG A 822 44.09 -0.54 4.79
N LYS A 823 45.07 0.08 5.46
CA LYS A 823 46.48 -0.29 5.27
C LYS A 823 46.74 -1.77 5.62
N ASN A 824 47.42 -2.48 4.74
CA ASN A 824 47.83 -3.87 4.92
C ASN A 824 49.28 -4.09 4.47
N ASN A 825 50.21 -4.03 5.43
CA ASN A 825 51.64 -4.19 5.14
C ASN A 825 52.03 -5.64 4.79
N ALA A 826 51.22 -6.65 5.12
CA ALA A 826 51.53 -8.06 4.83
C ALA A 826 51.53 -8.35 3.32
N ARG A 827 50.85 -7.51 2.52
CA ARG A 827 50.81 -7.61 1.06
C ARG A 827 52.02 -6.95 0.36
N ARG A 828 52.93 -6.28 1.08
CA ARG A 828 54.07 -5.55 0.47
C ARG A 828 55.19 -6.50 0.00
N GLY A 829 55.57 -6.42 -1.28
CA GLY A 829 56.74 -7.12 -1.85
C GLY A 829 56.80 -7.04 -3.38
N ILE A 830 57.98 -7.28 -3.98
CA ILE A 830 58.11 -7.39 -5.45
C ILE A 830 57.25 -8.58 -5.91
N GLY A 831 56.22 -8.34 -6.72
CA GLY A 831 55.25 -9.35 -7.14
C GLY A 831 54.16 -9.68 -6.11
N ARG A 832 54.11 -8.98 -4.97
CA ARG A 832 53.00 -9.05 -4.00
C ARG A 832 52.20 -7.75 -4.12
N GLY A 833 50.87 -7.87 -4.20
CA GLY A 833 49.93 -6.82 -4.61
C GLY A 833 49.91 -5.54 -3.75
N PRO A 834 48.84 -4.73 -3.84
CA PRO A 834 48.76 -3.44 -3.14
C PRO A 834 48.94 -3.56 -1.62
N ASN A 835 49.51 -2.52 -0.99
CA ASN A 835 49.73 -2.43 0.47
C ASN A 835 48.48 -2.06 1.28
N PHE A 836 47.29 -2.34 0.74
CA PHE A 836 46.00 -2.01 1.34
C PHE A 836 44.96 -3.08 1.02
N ASP A 837 43.90 -3.09 1.81
CA ASP A 837 42.65 -3.79 1.59
C ASP A 837 41.54 -2.79 1.26
N VAL A 838 40.62 -3.18 0.38
CA VAL A 838 39.34 -2.51 0.12
C VAL A 838 38.27 -3.23 0.90
N ILE A 839 37.59 -2.55 1.82
CA ILE A 839 36.48 -3.08 2.62
C ILE A 839 35.16 -2.63 1.98
N LEU A 840 34.25 -3.56 1.76
CA LEU A 840 32.91 -3.29 1.22
C LEU A 840 31.83 -3.67 2.24
N TYR A 841 31.13 -2.66 2.77
CA TYR A 841 30.23 -2.82 3.93
C TYR A 841 28.80 -3.20 3.58
N ASP A 842 28.20 -2.56 2.57
CA ASP A 842 26.79 -2.73 2.23
C ASP A 842 26.63 -3.82 1.17
N HIS A 843 25.64 -4.70 1.35
CA HIS A 843 25.31 -5.77 0.39
C HIS A 843 23.82 -5.85 0.07
N GLY A 844 23.07 -4.75 0.29
CA GLY A 844 21.62 -4.70 0.13
C GLY A 844 21.12 -4.74 -1.32
N LEU A 845 21.85 -4.13 -2.26
CA LEU A 845 21.39 -3.97 -3.66
C LEU A 845 22.22 -4.77 -4.67
N TYR A 846 21.79 -6.00 -4.94
CA TYR A 846 22.46 -6.95 -5.82
C TYR A 846 21.58 -7.38 -6.99
N ARG A 847 22.22 -7.68 -8.13
CA ARG A 847 21.58 -8.28 -9.31
C ARG A 847 22.46 -9.34 -9.95
N ASP A 848 21.82 -10.35 -10.52
CA ASP A 848 22.50 -11.35 -11.35
C ASP A 848 22.32 -10.95 -12.82
N ILE A 849 23.43 -10.82 -13.55
CA ILE A 849 23.40 -10.47 -14.97
C ILE A 849 23.24 -11.76 -15.77
N PRO A 850 22.20 -11.90 -16.62
CA PRO A 850 22.07 -13.06 -17.50
C PRO A 850 23.31 -13.22 -18.39
N LEU A 851 23.82 -14.44 -18.51
CA LEU A 851 25.07 -14.71 -19.23
C LEU A 851 25.08 -14.20 -20.69
N PRO A 852 24.00 -14.35 -21.49
CA PRO A 852 23.96 -13.78 -22.84
C PRO A 852 24.08 -12.25 -22.85
N LEU A 853 23.47 -11.59 -21.86
CA LEU A 853 23.52 -10.14 -21.74
C LEU A 853 24.92 -9.66 -21.34
N ARG A 854 25.56 -10.33 -20.37
CA ARG A 854 26.94 -10.08 -19.95
C ARG A 854 27.92 -10.18 -21.13
N ARG A 855 27.77 -11.20 -21.96
CA ARG A 855 28.58 -11.42 -23.17
C ARG A 855 28.37 -10.33 -24.21
N SER A 856 27.11 -9.97 -24.47
CA SER A 856 26.76 -8.90 -25.43
C SER A 856 27.30 -7.54 -24.96
N TYR A 857 27.20 -7.27 -23.66
CA TYR A 857 27.76 -6.07 -23.04
C TYR A 857 29.29 -6.00 -23.14
N ALA A 858 29.99 -7.12 -22.92
CA ALA A 858 31.44 -7.20 -23.13
C ALA A 858 31.84 -6.91 -24.58
N LYS A 859 31.13 -7.49 -25.57
CA LYS A 859 31.38 -7.23 -26.98
C LYS A 859 31.07 -5.79 -27.38
N MET A 860 30.03 -5.19 -26.79
CA MET A 860 29.71 -3.77 -26.97
C MET A 860 30.89 -2.89 -26.54
N TRP A 861 31.43 -3.10 -25.33
CA TRP A 861 32.59 -2.34 -24.85
C TRP A 861 33.85 -2.57 -25.68
N LEU A 862 34.10 -3.78 -26.19
CA LEU A 862 35.21 -4.01 -27.12
C LEU A 862 35.02 -3.24 -28.43
N ALA A 863 33.80 -3.21 -28.98
CA ALA A 863 33.50 -2.41 -30.17
C ALA A 863 33.69 -0.91 -29.94
N VAL A 864 33.33 -0.43 -28.74
CA VAL A 864 33.57 0.95 -28.28
C VAL A 864 35.08 1.26 -28.24
N ILE A 865 35.90 0.33 -27.74
CA ILE A 865 37.36 0.49 -27.66
C ILE A 865 38.02 0.41 -29.04
N ASP A 866 37.53 -0.47 -29.92
CA ASP A 866 38.05 -0.66 -31.27
C ASP A 866 37.57 0.42 -32.25
N GLY A 867 36.63 1.29 -31.86
CA GLY A 867 35.99 2.27 -32.73
C GLY A 867 35.13 1.64 -33.85
N ASP A 868 34.70 0.39 -33.68
CA ASP A 868 33.91 -0.36 -34.68
C ASP A 868 32.42 -0.01 -34.54
N MET A 869 31.97 0.96 -35.34
CA MET A 869 30.61 1.50 -35.30
C MET A 869 29.52 0.46 -35.63
N ASP A 870 29.79 -0.47 -36.55
CA ASP A 870 28.83 -1.48 -36.96
C ASP A 870 28.60 -2.50 -35.85
N ARG A 871 29.69 -2.96 -35.20
CA ARG A 871 29.59 -3.83 -34.02
C ARG A 871 28.97 -3.11 -32.83
N MET A 872 29.29 -1.84 -32.65
CA MET A 872 28.74 -1.05 -31.56
C MET A 872 27.22 -0.97 -31.67
N LYS A 873 26.68 -0.61 -32.84
CA LYS A 873 25.24 -0.60 -33.11
C LYS A 873 24.60 -1.96 -32.87
N LYS A 874 25.20 -3.03 -33.42
CA LYS A 874 24.71 -4.40 -33.25
C LYS A 874 24.57 -4.77 -31.77
N TYR A 875 25.63 -4.58 -30.98
CA TYR A 875 25.61 -4.99 -29.58
C TYR A 875 24.82 -4.02 -28.69
N SER A 876 24.72 -2.74 -29.03
CA SER A 876 23.79 -1.81 -28.36
C SER A 876 22.33 -2.26 -28.54
N HIS A 877 21.98 -2.79 -29.72
CA HIS A 877 20.66 -3.39 -29.94
C HIS A 877 20.45 -4.66 -29.09
N GLU A 878 21.42 -5.59 -29.08
CA GLU A 878 21.35 -6.82 -28.27
C GLU A 878 21.28 -6.55 -26.76
N VAL A 879 21.96 -5.50 -26.29
CA VAL A 879 22.06 -5.14 -24.86
C VAL A 879 20.84 -4.35 -24.38
N ALA A 880 20.39 -3.38 -25.16
CA ALA A 880 19.45 -2.36 -24.70
C ALA A 880 18.25 -2.13 -25.63
N GLY A 881 18.14 -2.87 -26.74
CA GLY A 881 17.05 -2.71 -27.71
C GLY A 881 17.11 -1.41 -28.50
N ILE A 882 18.27 -0.75 -28.50
CA ILE A 882 18.49 0.57 -29.11
C ILE A 882 18.52 0.44 -30.63
N GLY A 883 17.76 1.27 -31.33
CA GLY A 883 17.77 1.37 -32.79
C GLY A 883 18.80 2.37 -33.29
N ASP A 884 19.01 2.42 -34.61
CA ASP A 884 20.01 3.32 -35.23
C ASP A 884 19.80 4.81 -34.93
N GLN A 885 18.56 5.24 -34.70
CA GLN A 885 18.20 6.62 -34.41
C GLN A 885 18.62 7.04 -33.00
N ASP A 886 18.43 6.17 -32.01
CA ASP A 886 18.71 6.41 -30.59
C ASP A 886 20.18 6.10 -30.23
N PHE A 887 20.90 5.44 -31.13
CA PHE A 887 22.26 4.96 -30.90
C PHE A 887 23.27 6.07 -30.57
N PRO A 888 23.33 7.23 -31.25
CA PRO A 888 24.25 8.31 -30.89
C PRO A 888 24.08 8.77 -29.45
N LEU A 889 22.83 8.92 -29.01
CA LEU A 889 22.47 9.36 -27.67
C LEU A 889 22.84 8.31 -26.62
N PHE A 890 22.56 7.03 -26.91
CA PHE A 890 22.94 5.92 -26.05
C PHE A 890 24.46 5.76 -25.92
N ALA A 891 25.19 5.89 -27.03
CA ALA A 891 26.64 5.85 -27.04
C ALA A 891 27.23 6.98 -26.19
N SER A 892 26.69 8.20 -26.31
CA SER A 892 27.09 9.32 -25.45
C SER A 892 26.81 9.08 -23.98
N ALA A 893 25.65 8.51 -23.64
CA ALA A 893 25.29 8.18 -22.26
C ALA A 893 26.22 7.12 -21.65
N ILE A 894 26.63 6.10 -22.42
CA ILE A 894 27.53 5.04 -21.91
C ILE A 894 28.98 5.51 -21.78
N THR A 895 29.49 6.22 -22.79
CA THR A 895 30.90 6.66 -22.79
C THR A 895 31.12 7.89 -21.90
N GLY A 896 30.04 8.62 -21.59
CA GLY A 896 30.12 9.92 -20.94
C GLY A 896 30.81 10.97 -21.82
N ARG A 897 30.74 10.83 -23.15
CA ARG A 897 31.35 11.75 -24.12
C ARG A 897 30.39 12.10 -25.24
N ASP A 898 30.62 13.25 -25.85
CA ASP A 898 29.90 13.62 -27.06
C ASP A 898 30.14 12.58 -28.19
N PHE A 899 29.07 12.24 -28.90
CA PHE A 899 29.11 11.20 -29.93
C PHE A 899 30.05 11.56 -31.08
N SER A 900 30.25 12.86 -31.38
CA SER A 900 31.19 13.30 -32.41
C SER A 900 32.63 12.96 -32.05
N VAL A 901 32.99 12.92 -30.76
CA VAL A 901 34.31 12.50 -30.27
C VAL A 901 34.47 10.99 -30.39
N VAL A 902 33.42 10.24 -30.05
CA VAL A 902 33.39 8.77 -30.19
C VAL A 902 33.52 8.35 -31.66
N SER A 903 32.89 9.08 -32.59
CA SER A 903 32.85 8.76 -34.02
C SER A 903 34.05 9.26 -34.83
N ASN A 904 34.65 10.41 -34.49
CA ASN A 904 35.72 11.03 -35.30
C ASN A 904 37.15 10.73 -34.84
N GLN A 905 37.40 10.46 -33.55
CA GLN A 905 38.77 10.34 -33.01
C GLN A 905 39.13 8.97 -32.44
N GLY A 906 38.17 8.03 -32.33
CA GLY A 906 38.43 6.64 -31.93
C GLY A 906 39.10 6.46 -30.55
N SER A 907 39.24 7.51 -29.74
CA SER A 907 40.02 7.46 -28.50
C SER A 907 39.24 8.06 -27.34
N ILE A 908 38.40 7.23 -26.72
CA ILE A 908 37.73 7.49 -25.44
C ILE A 908 38.75 7.59 -24.28
N LEU A 909 40.03 7.29 -24.57
CA LEU A 909 41.15 7.19 -23.64
C LEU A 909 41.75 8.54 -23.20
N GLN A 910 41.39 9.67 -23.81
CA GLN A 910 41.96 10.98 -23.45
C GLN A 910 41.37 11.52 -22.12
N THR A 911 42.02 12.48 -21.46
CA THR A 911 41.43 13.17 -20.30
C THR A 911 40.37 14.17 -20.75
N ARG A 912 39.27 14.34 -20.01
CA ARG A 912 38.25 15.37 -20.32
C ARG A 912 38.89 16.77 -20.25
N SER A 913 38.64 17.62 -21.24
CA SER A 913 38.97 19.05 -21.11
C SER A 913 37.85 19.77 -20.34
N ALA A 914 38.17 20.87 -19.64
CA ALA A 914 37.16 21.69 -18.98
C ALA A 914 36.06 22.18 -19.95
N ASP A 915 36.43 22.39 -21.22
CA ASP A 915 35.50 22.74 -22.30
C ASP A 915 34.59 21.57 -22.71
N GLU A 916 35.05 20.31 -22.64
CA GLU A 916 34.24 19.10 -22.92
C GLU A 916 33.18 18.88 -21.83
N GLU A 917 33.50 19.21 -20.57
CA GLU A 917 32.59 19.13 -19.42
C GLU A 917 31.52 20.25 -19.44
N GLN A 918 31.92 21.47 -19.82
CA GLN A 918 31.00 22.59 -20.03
C GLN A 918 30.12 22.40 -21.28
N ASN A 919 30.65 21.79 -22.34
CA ASN A 919 29.87 21.46 -23.54
C ASN A 919 28.89 20.32 -23.28
N MET A 920 29.22 19.27 -22.52
CA MET A 920 28.25 18.22 -22.17
C MET A 920 27.06 18.75 -21.35
N SER A 921 27.29 19.71 -20.44
CA SER A 921 26.22 20.32 -19.63
C SER A 921 25.36 21.34 -20.41
N SER A 922 25.92 21.98 -21.43
CA SER A 922 25.21 22.94 -22.30
C SER A 922 24.60 22.32 -23.57
N SER A 923 25.15 21.21 -24.05
CA SER A 923 24.70 20.50 -25.26
C SER A 923 23.50 19.58 -25.01
N LEU A 924 23.12 19.34 -23.75
CA LEU A 924 21.83 18.74 -23.38
C LEU A 924 20.70 19.76 -23.55
N GLN A 925 20.56 20.30 -24.76
CA GLN A 925 19.37 21.05 -25.17
C GLN A 925 18.12 20.20 -24.89
N GLU A 926 17.03 20.83 -24.46
CA GLU A 926 15.82 20.15 -23.95
C GLU A 926 15.29 19.00 -24.81
N GLY A 927 15.46 19.06 -26.14
CA GLY A 927 15.09 17.98 -27.05
C GLY A 927 15.83 16.67 -26.75
N LEU A 928 17.13 16.74 -26.47
CA LEU A 928 17.96 15.57 -26.19
C LEU A 928 17.66 14.93 -24.83
N ILE A 929 17.21 15.71 -23.83
CA ILE A 929 16.81 15.17 -22.52
C ILE A 929 15.51 14.38 -22.64
N VAL A 930 14.54 14.88 -23.41
CA VAL A 930 13.28 14.15 -23.66
C VAL A 930 13.58 12.83 -24.38
N ASP A 931 14.38 12.88 -25.44
CA ASP A 931 14.79 11.70 -26.19
C ASP A 931 15.57 10.71 -25.29
N LEU A 932 16.42 11.22 -24.40
CA LEU A 932 17.21 10.40 -23.47
C LEU A 932 16.31 9.70 -22.44
N VAL A 933 15.37 10.42 -21.83
CA VAL A 933 14.42 9.87 -20.87
C VAL A 933 13.50 8.84 -21.54
N GLN A 934 13.02 9.12 -22.75
CA GLN A 934 12.23 8.18 -23.53
C GLN A 934 13.04 6.93 -23.90
N MET A 935 14.29 7.09 -24.32
CA MET A 935 15.18 5.97 -24.64
C MET A 935 15.41 5.10 -23.40
N LEU A 936 15.77 5.69 -22.27
CA LEU A 936 16.03 4.95 -21.03
C LEU A 936 14.81 4.23 -20.46
N SER A 937 13.59 4.73 -20.73
CA SER A 937 12.35 4.03 -20.36
C SER A 937 12.18 2.68 -21.06
N ARG A 938 12.85 2.47 -22.21
CA ARG A 938 12.83 1.23 -23.00
C ARG A 938 14.00 0.29 -22.66
N VAL A 939 15.07 0.82 -22.08
CA VAL A 939 16.28 0.06 -21.73
C VAL A 939 15.98 -0.94 -20.60
N PRO A 940 16.48 -2.19 -20.68
CA PRO A 940 16.32 -3.15 -19.61
C PRO A 940 16.88 -2.64 -18.28
N ARG A 941 16.13 -2.84 -17.18
CA ARG A 941 16.49 -2.31 -15.84
C ARG A 941 17.89 -2.69 -15.38
N ILE A 942 18.33 -3.90 -15.69
CA ILE A 942 19.69 -4.36 -15.34
C ILE A 942 20.77 -3.51 -15.99
N ILE A 943 20.55 -3.00 -17.20
CA ILE A 943 21.49 -2.09 -17.88
C ILE A 943 21.48 -0.74 -17.19
N LEU A 944 20.32 -0.19 -16.81
CA LEU A 944 20.25 1.04 -16.03
C LEU A 944 21.04 0.95 -14.70
N LEU A 945 20.98 -0.19 -14.02
CA LEU A 945 21.76 -0.43 -12.80
C LEU A 945 23.26 -0.56 -13.07
N ILE A 946 23.66 -1.16 -14.19
CA ILE A 946 25.06 -1.20 -14.62
C ILE A 946 25.57 0.21 -14.95
N LEU A 947 24.78 1.02 -15.65
CA LEU A 947 25.11 2.42 -15.93
C LEU A 947 25.31 3.21 -14.63
N LYS A 948 24.36 3.08 -13.68
CA LYS A 948 24.49 3.67 -12.35
C LYS A 948 25.77 3.22 -11.64
N THR A 949 26.10 1.92 -11.70
CA THR A 949 27.30 1.36 -11.09
C THR A 949 28.56 1.99 -11.71
N ASN A 950 28.63 2.05 -13.03
CA ASN A 950 29.74 2.66 -13.76
C ASN A 950 29.91 4.14 -13.40
N ASP A 951 28.83 4.90 -13.32
CA ASP A 951 28.87 6.32 -12.94
C ASP A 951 29.37 6.52 -11.51
N LEU A 952 28.90 5.72 -10.55
CA LEU A 952 29.39 5.76 -9.18
C LEU A 952 30.88 5.41 -9.11
N THR A 953 31.34 4.41 -9.85
CA THR A 953 32.77 4.08 -9.91
C THR A 953 33.61 5.18 -10.56
N ARG A 954 33.06 5.92 -11.55
CA ARG A 954 33.73 7.07 -12.16
C ARG A 954 33.83 8.23 -11.18
N SER A 955 32.75 8.54 -10.46
CA SER A 955 32.76 9.57 -9.42
C SER A 955 33.76 9.25 -8.29
N LEU A 956 33.89 7.97 -7.92
CA LEU A 956 34.92 7.51 -6.99
C LEU A 956 36.34 7.72 -7.53
N ASP A 957 36.58 7.40 -8.80
CA ASP A 957 37.87 7.62 -9.45
C ASP A 957 38.25 9.11 -9.49
N GLU A 958 37.29 9.98 -9.83
CA GLU A 958 37.46 11.44 -9.81
C GLU A 958 37.79 11.96 -8.40
N SER A 959 37.13 11.42 -7.36
CA SER A 959 37.39 11.81 -5.96
C SER A 959 38.80 11.47 -5.47
N LEU A 960 39.44 10.45 -6.06
CA LEU A 960 40.80 10.03 -5.70
C LEU A 960 41.89 10.96 -6.26
N GLN A 961 41.55 11.89 -7.17
CA GLN A 961 42.50 12.79 -7.83
C GLN A 961 43.71 12.02 -8.40
N THR A 962 43.43 11.02 -9.24
CA THR A 962 44.45 10.18 -9.86
C THR A 962 45.41 10.99 -10.73
N ARG A 963 46.69 10.60 -10.74
CA ARG A 963 47.76 11.28 -11.49
C ARG A 963 47.83 10.83 -12.93
N GLN A 964 47.33 9.63 -13.17
CA GLN A 964 47.30 8.99 -14.48
C GLN A 964 45.82 8.91 -14.86
N GLY A 965 45.45 9.60 -15.95
CA GLY A 965 44.07 9.66 -16.41
C GLY A 965 43.42 8.29 -16.68
N PRO A 966 42.21 8.24 -17.25
CA PRO A 966 41.33 7.06 -17.21
C PRO A 966 41.84 5.84 -18.01
N ILE A 967 42.95 5.98 -18.75
CA ILE A 967 43.57 4.95 -19.59
C ILE A 967 43.73 3.62 -18.84
N ARG A 968 44.21 3.66 -17.60
CA ARG A 968 44.45 2.44 -16.82
C ARG A 968 43.14 1.69 -16.55
N SER A 969 42.10 2.40 -16.14
CA SER A 969 40.76 1.85 -15.89
C SER A 969 40.13 1.27 -17.15
N PHE A 970 40.32 1.91 -18.31
CA PHE A 970 39.87 1.39 -19.60
C PHE A 970 40.62 0.13 -20.04
N LEU A 971 41.93 0.05 -19.84
CA LEU A 971 42.70 -1.17 -20.14
C LEU A 971 42.27 -2.34 -19.24
N ILE A 972 41.98 -2.07 -17.97
CA ILE A 972 41.40 -3.06 -17.06
C ILE A 972 40.04 -3.54 -17.60
N LEU A 973 39.12 -2.63 -17.91
CA LEU A 973 37.82 -2.95 -18.52
C LEU A 973 37.98 -3.84 -19.77
N ALA A 974 38.89 -3.46 -20.69
CA ALA A 974 39.17 -4.21 -21.92
C ALA A 974 39.61 -5.66 -21.64
N ARG A 975 40.45 -5.86 -20.61
CA ARG A 975 40.90 -7.19 -20.18
C ARG A 975 39.73 -8.08 -19.77
N TYR A 976 38.84 -7.57 -18.92
CA TYR A 976 37.67 -8.32 -18.44
C TYR A 976 36.66 -8.61 -19.57
N CYS A 977 36.45 -7.65 -20.47
CA CYS A 977 35.61 -7.85 -21.66
C CYS A 977 36.19 -8.94 -22.57
N THR A 978 37.49 -8.86 -22.87
CA THR A 978 38.17 -9.84 -23.75
C THR A 978 38.18 -11.24 -23.13
N ARG A 979 38.39 -11.36 -21.82
CA ARG A 979 38.28 -12.63 -21.08
C ARG A 979 36.88 -13.25 -21.23
N THR A 980 35.84 -12.43 -21.11
CA THR A 980 34.44 -12.88 -21.23
C THR A 980 34.14 -13.39 -22.64
N VAL A 981 34.57 -12.65 -23.67
CA VAL A 981 34.40 -13.04 -25.07
C VAL A 981 35.22 -14.29 -25.41
N PHE A 982 36.42 -14.42 -24.85
CA PHE A 982 37.25 -15.62 -25.01
C PHE A 982 36.57 -16.88 -24.44
N HIS A 983 35.98 -16.79 -23.24
CA HIS A 983 35.23 -17.91 -22.64
C HIS A 983 34.02 -18.32 -23.49
N GLU A 984 33.31 -17.34 -24.06
CA GLU A 984 32.21 -17.64 -24.99
C GLU A 984 32.72 -18.36 -26.25
N GLN A 985 33.82 -17.90 -26.86
CA GLN A 985 34.41 -18.55 -28.02
C GLN A 985 34.82 -19.99 -27.71
N LEU A 986 35.44 -20.24 -26.56
CA LEU A 986 35.78 -21.59 -26.10
C LEU A 986 34.55 -22.49 -25.96
N GLU A 987 33.46 -21.98 -25.37
CA GLU A 987 32.22 -22.73 -25.23
C GLU A 987 31.59 -23.05 -26.60
N GLN A 988 31.55 -22.08 -27.52
CA GLN A 988 31.05 -22.29 -28.88
C GLN A 988 31.89 -23.33 -29.65
N ILE A 989 33.21 -23.35 -29.46
CA ILE A 989 34.08 -24.35 -30.07
C ILE A 989 33.83 -25.72 -29.45
N ARG A 990 33.69 -25.80 -28.12
CA ARG A 990 33.38 -27.04 -27.39
C ARG A 990 32.04 -27.65 -27.81
N ASN A 991 31.04 -26.82 -28.09
CA ASN A 991 29.74 -27.27 -28.60
C ASN A 991 29.82 -27.85 -30.03
N LYS A 992 30.88 -27.54 -30.78
CA LYS A 992 31.16 -28.10 -32.12
C LYS A 992 32.00 -29.38 -32.08
N GLY A 993 32.38 -29.88 -30.89
CA GLY A 993 33.14 -31.11 -30.70
C GLY A 993 34.39 -30.93 -29.84
N SER A 994 35.30 -31.91 -29.87
CA SER A 994 36.52 -31.87 -29.05
C SER A 994 37.39 -30.66 -29.37
N LEU A 995 37.92 -29.99 -28.34
CA LEU A 995 38.85 -28.86 -28.45
C LEU A 995 40.18 -29.28 -29.12
N LEU A 996 40.53 -30.56 -29.03
CA LEU A 996 41.77 -31.14 -29.58
C LEU A 996 41.64 -31.58 -31.05
N TRP A 997 40.44 -31.50 -31.63
CA TRP A 997 40.25 -31.79 -33.05
C TRP A 997 40.89 -30.69 -33.92
N PRO A 998 41.67 -30.97 -34.97
CA PRO A 998 42.58 -29.97 -35.56
C PRO A 998 41.93 -28.64 -35.99
N PRO A 999 40.74 -28.64 -36.64
CA PRO A 999 40.02 -27.39 -36.96
C PRO A 999 39.49 -26.63 -35.74
N ASN A 1000 39.13 -27.33 -34.66
CA ASN A 1000 38.77 -26.70 -33.40
C ASN A 1000 40.02 -26.18 -32.67
N GLY A 1001 41.15 -26.88 -32.74
CA GLY A 1001 42.44 -26.44 -32.23
C GLY A 1001 42.90 -25.12 -32.87
N LEU A 1002 42.77 -24.98 -34.19
CA LEU A 1002 43.04 -23.71 -34.90
C LEU A 1002 42.13 -22.57 -34.41
N ARG A 1003 40.85 -22.84 -34.16
CA ARG A 1003 39.90 -21.85 -33.62
C ARG A 1003 40.24 -21.44 -32.20
N VAL A 1004 40.64 -22.39 -31.34
CA VAL A 1004 41.10 -22.11 -29.97
C VAL A 1004 42.36 -21.26 -30.02
N PHE A 1005 43.31 -21.58 -30.90
CA PHE A 1005 44.54 -20.82 -31.07
C PHE A 1005 44.26 -19.38 -31.54
N ALA A 1006 43.36 -19.19 -32.50
CA ALA A 1006 42.95 -17.86 -32.96
C ALA A 1006 42.25 -17.05 -31.85
N ALA A 1007 41.33 -17.67 -31.10
CA ALA A 1007 40.67 -17.07 -29.95
C ALA A 1007 41.69 -16.65 -28.87
N TRP A 1008 42.65 -17.52 -28.59
CA TRP A 1008 43.72 -17.29 -27.63
C TRP A 1008 44.65 -16.15 -28.06
N LEU A 1009 45.05 -16.09 -29.34
CA LEU A 1009 45.81 -14.98 -29.90
C LEU A 1009 45.10 -13.63 -29.73
N GLY A 1010 43.78 -13.59 -29.96
CA GLY A 1010 42.96 -12.40 -29.74
C GLY A 1010 42.97 -11.94 -28.29
N TYR A 1011 42.80 -12.88 -27.35
CA TYR A 1011 42.90 -12.62 -25.91
C TYR A 1011 44.29 -12.13 -25.49
N LEU A 1012 45.34 -12.81 -25.95
CA LEU A 1012 46.73 -12.50 -25.62
C LEU A 1012 47.15 -11.08 -26.06
N ARG A 1013 46.64 -10.61 -27.21
CA ARG A 1013 46.98 -9.28 -27.75
C ARG A 1013 46.61 -8.15 -26.78
N VAL A 1014 45.44 -8.25 -26.13
CA VAL A 1014 44.98 -7.24 -25.15
C VAL A 1014 45.74 -7.38 -23.84
N GLU A 1015 45.96 -8.62 -23.40
CA GLU A 1015 46.69 -8.92 -22.17
C GLU A 1015 48.15 -8.39 -22.21
N VAL A 1016 48.86 -8.61 -23.32
CA VAL A 1016 50.23 -8.13 -23.52
C VAL A 1016 50.33 -6.61 -23.50
N LYS A 1017 49.34 -5.90 -24.09
CA LYS A 1017 49.31 -4.43 -24.05
C LYS A 1017 49.15 -3.91 -22.62
N LEU A 1018 48.28 -4.52 -21.82
CA LEU A 1018 48.07 -4.14 -20.43
C LEU A 1018 49.32 -4.45 -19.58
N GLU A 1019 49.91 -5.64 -19.72
CA GLU A 1019 51.12 -6.02 -19.00
C GLU A 1019 52.31 -5.11 -19.36
N ALA A 1020 52.48 -4.77 -20.64
CA ALA A 1020 53.50 -3.81 -21.05
C ALA A 1020 53.26 -2.41 -20.45
N PHE A 1021 52.00 -1.98 -20.35
CA PHE A 1021 51.64 -0.70 -19.72
C PHE A 1021 51.88 -0.72 -18.21
N GLU A 1022 51.48 -1.78 -17.49
CA GLU A 1022 51.73 -1.96 -16.05
C GLU A 1022 53.23 -2.07 -15.74
N LEU A 1023 54.01 -2.76 -16.59
CA LEU A 1023 55.47 -2.84 -16.47
C LEU A 1023 56.09 -1.45 -16.65
N TRP A 1024 55.66 -0.68 -17.66
CA TRP A 1024 56.13 0.68 -17.89
C TRP A 1024 55.82 1.61 -16.71
N LEU A 1025 54.61 1.49 -16.13
CA LEU A 1025 54.24 2.22 -14.91
C LEU A 1025 55.08 1.81 -13.71
N GLY A 1026 55.31 0.51 -13.53
CA GLY A 1026 56.17 -0.04 -12.47
C GLY A 1026 57.60 0.48 -12.56
N VAL A 1027 58.19 0.48 -13.76
CA VAL A 1027 59.53 1.02 -14.02
C VAL A 1027 59.58 2.52 -13.72
N LYS A 1028 58.60 3.31 -14.16
CA LYS A 1028 58.51 4.74 -13.84
C LYS A 1028 58.39 5.01 -12.34
N ARG A 1029 57.59 4.21 -11.62
CA ARG A 1029 57.39 4.32 -10.17
C ARG A 1029 58.69 4.07 -9.41
N VAL A 1030 59.52 3.12 -9.88
CA VAL A 1030 60.85 2.85 -9.31
C VAL A 1030 61.85 3.97 -9.65
N LEU A 1031 61.72 4.63 -10.80
CA LEU A 1031 62.60 5.70 -11.27
C LEU A 1031 62.21 7.12 -10.80
N GLY A 1032 61.06 7.30 -10.16
CA GLY A 1032 60.64 8.60 -9.58
C GLY A 1032 60.29 9.71 -10.59
N LEU A 1033 60.00 9.36 -11.85
CA LEU A 1033 59.71 10.33 -12.92
C LEU A 1033 58.24 10.78 -12.89
N LYS A 1034 57.99 12.11 -12.90
CA LYS A 1034 56.65 12.70 -13.04
C LYS A 1034 56.13 12.54 -14.48
N VAL A 1035 54.81 12.44 -14.63
CA VAL A 1035 54.12 12.30 -15.91
C VAL A 1035 53.68 13.69 -16.38
N ASP A 1036 54.35 14.23 -17.40
CA ASP A 1036 53.82 15.34 -18.20
C ASP A 1036 53.26 14.73 -19.50
N PHE A 1037 51.95 14.83 -19.72
CA PHE A 1037 51.34 14.50 -21.01
C PHE A 1037 51.47 15.71 -21.93
N VAL A 1038 52.41 15.65 -22.87
CA VAL A 1038 52.45 16.55 -24.04
C VAL A 1038 51.90 15.80 -25.25
N GLY A 1039 50.81 16.32 -25.82
CA GLY A 1039 50.41 16.20 -27.23
C GLY A 1039 50.34 14.79 -27.83
N GLY A 1040 49.15 14.20 -27.85
CA GLY A 1040 48.86 12.99 -28.59
C GLY A 1040 48.86 13.21 -30.10
N SER A 1041 49.83 12.62 -30.79
CA SER A 1041 49.66 12.09 -32.14
C SER A 1041 50.54 10.85 -32.25
N GLN A 1042 49.95 9.73 -32.68
CA GLN A 1042 50.55 8.40 -32.85
C GLN A 1042 50.65 7.53 -31.59
N LEU A 1043 49.59 6.75 -31.33
CA LEU A 1043 49.67 5.38 -30.80
C LEU A 1043 48.50 4.56 -31.30
#